data_AF-S8DIV5-F1
#
_entry.id   AF-S8DIV5-F1
#
_cell.length_a   1.000
_cell.length_b   1.000
_cell.length_c   1.000
_cell.angle_alpha   90.00
_cell.angle_beta   90.00
_cell.angle_gamma   90.00
#
_symmetry.space_group_name_H-M   'P 1'
#
loop_
_entity.id
_entity.type
_entity.pdbx_description
1 polymer ?
#
loop_
_entity_poly.entity_id
_entity_poly.type
_entity_poly.pdbx_seq_one_letter_code
_entity_poly.pdbx_strand_id
1 'polypeptide(L)'
;MVLHISPFNSTPLSQHGVQDGLILVRQSELEDLRAGRRKLLQRVKRLQKQRSRDKAKLLRLRVQLEAQPLKRIFPFKTKCGVITEATRDMIRELVALGVPHRKIRHASEIVLAAAGFATEGNFDRHSVARIVREGYVAAAMHIMHEVSEAKSWTGSADGTGHKHVEHLSHFMYVTKPVDDSSSTTFSPILLNLGVHSATGKTSEIQLEVLKELLAEYLDIYNSSPLGEEHPLALADVLAKLAGWGTSDHAEDQKKFFRLLSTWKQRTEREQRGTASLQTMMDKHPSEYLDLILRATDDAICTAGGPAAWEALLEHEQEDRRAAAVHDVQIALGEAAFGALSDEERSDIDLFVWAGCAMHKEQNSVKGGATALKEYWKAANVQGPCPLMNRDRASIHAQLGPSSDAAKLVAETSEGGAVKLTTLAGAIFNHHDDKKGQQDVFRIFMEHAIGYIIHFPETSNTRFGTHGSASAELVVHHPMYVEFLEFVRDDKEKQTLNNMEANVLRGLQDIPTITELAVLALYSQAVSHPYMRIVRGESGIKNALTLGPVNRNVLTYCQSIITNPALLLGSDASYITGSLDGHAWERPEVFYSVQALSPKLPHLQGDLVAFFTGALDTWRRFTSEFASGSIIESLTAEQCARAAVRATNDHNESNLGALRVRKRKAPNKSELTYNAETMFAANKTSIFVRKHISTHPGNALYIRKLGRKLDGSGLGKQKRCRLMVAKQNRVHVRREKRDIRAAVQEKKKALIDGVAPILDADYWRDVDRRTITVEKHIKPQLYWHQRASPAAKVTVTGKKDHLLEVLISAIEYYNLHNSTECDNSIPLLEPTHSLSTTPVTATVHDNTTDTDSEYDEEELFHA
;
A
#
# COMPACT_ATOMS: atom_id res chain seq x y z
N MET A 1 26.03 -52.90 16.36
CA MET A 1 27.16 -53.55 15.67
C MET A 1 27.92 -54.40 16.67
N VAL A 2 27.74 -55.71 16.55
CA VAL A 2 28.46 -56.75 17.29
C VAL A 2 29.90 -56.74 16.78
N LEU A 3 30.88 -56.48 17.65
CA LEU A 3 32.29 -56.64 17.30
C LEU A 3 32.82 -57.92 17.92
N HIS A 4 33.02 -58.88 17.03
CA HIS A 4 33.59 -60.19 17.23
C HIS A 4 34.99 -60.12 17.84
N ILE A 5 35.19 -60.96 18.85
CA ILE A 5 36.49 -61.42 19.32
C ILE A 5 37.04 -62.40 18.29
N SER A 6 38.24 -62.16 17.76
CA SER A 6 39.03 -63.17 17.05
C SER A 6 40.20 -63.63 17.92
N PRO A 7 40.46 -64.95 18.00
CA PRO A 7 41.52 -65.52 18.83
C PRO A 7 42.85 -65.54 18.08
N PHE A 8 43.93 -65.35 18.84
CA PHE A 8 45.32 -65.50 18.39
C PHE A 8 45.59 -66.94 17.95
N ASN A 9 45.91 -67.11 16.67
CA ASN A 9 46.44 -68.36 16.11
C ASN A 9 47.92 -68.52 16.45
N SER A 10 48.23 -69.69 16.98
CA SER A 10 49.54 -70.29 17.19
C SER A 10 50.14 -70.78 15.86
N THR A 11 51.40 -70.43 15.60
CA THR A 11 52.30 -71.23 14.75
C THR A 11 53.75 -71.09 15.24
N PRO A 12 54.58 -72.14 15.10
CA PRO A 12 55.64 -72.47 16.04
C PRO A 12 57.02 -71.99 15.57
N LEU A 13 57.85 -71.56 16.52
CA LEU A 13 59.29 -71.40 16.28
C LEU A 13 60.01 -72.70 16.62
N SER A 14 60.68 -73.22 15.60
CA SER A 14 61.57 -74.36 15.61
C SER A 14 62.70 -74.22 16.63
N GLN A 15 63.03 -75.37 17.23
CA GLN A 15 64.15 -75.60 18.12
C GLN A 15 65.49 -75.21 17.47
N HIS A 16 66.24 -74.34 18.12
CA HIS A 16 67.70 -74.40 18.13
C HIS A 16 68.19 -74.43 19.57
N GLY A 17 69.19 -75.27 19.79
CA GLY A 17 69.51 -75.89 21.06
C GLY A 17 69.83 -74.91 22.18
N VAL A 18 69.38 -75.26 23.37
CA VAL A 18 69.96 -74.79 24.62
C VAL A 18 70.19 -76.03 25.47
N GLN A 19 71.47 -76.25 25.76
CA GLN A 19 72.00 -77.25 26.66
C GLN A 19 71.27 -77.21 28.01
N ASP A 20 71.11 -78.38 28.62
CA ASP A 20 70.80 -78.54 30.03
C ASP A 20 71.75 -77.70 30.89
N GLY A 21 71.25 -76.55 31.34
CA GLY A 21 71.87 -75.71 32.33
C GLY A 21 70.98 -75.69 33.56
N LEU A 22 71.30 -76.51 34.56
CA LEU A 22 70.81 -76.35 35.92
C LEU A 22 71.16 -74.93 36.39
N ILE A 23 70.21 -73.99 36.30
CA ILE A 23 70.37 -72.66 36.89
C ILE A 23 70.14 -72.80 38.39
N LEU A 24 71.23 -72.94 39.15
CA LEU A 24 71.25 -72.65 40.57
C LEU A 24 70.91 -71.16 40.75
N VAL A 25 69.62 -70.85 40.94
CA VAL A 25 69.19 -69.54 41.41
C VAL A 25 69.74 -69.36 42.82
N ARG A 26 70.57 -68.34 43.04
CA ARG A 26 71.08 -68.03 44.38
C ARG A 26 69.89 -67.75 45.30
N GLN A 27 69.88 -68.32 46.51
CA GLN A 27 68.78 -68.15 47.48
C GLN A 27 68.36 -66.68 47.68
N SER A 28 69.32 -65.75 47.60
CA SER A 28 69.10 -64.30 47.64
C SER A 28 68.20 -63.77 46.51
N GLU A 29 68.39 -64.23 45.28
CA GLU A 29 67.57 -63.80 44.13
C GLU A 29 66.14 -64.33 44.22
N LEU A 30 65.97 -65.54 44.76
CA LEU A 30 64.65 -66.11 45.02
C LEU A 30 63.90 -65.34 46.12
N GLU A 31 64.61 -64.87 47.14
CA GLU A 31 64.05 -64.04 48.21
C GLU A 31 63.67 -62.63 47.71
N ASP A 32 64.49 -62.03 46.85
CA ASP A 32 64.19 -60.75 46.20
C ASP A 32 62.99 -60.84 45.26
N LEU A 33 62.88 -61.91 44.47
CA LEU A 33 61.71 -62.17 43.63
C LEU A 33 60.44 -62.40 44.47
N ARG A 34 60.55 -63.11 45.61
CA ARG A 34 59.44 -63.28 46.57
C ARG A 34 59.05 -61.95 47.22
N ALA A 35 60.01 -61.10 47.55
CA ALA A 35 59.76 -59.75 48.07
C ALA A 35 59.10 -58.85 47.01
N GLY A 36 59.56 -58.89 45.76
CA GLY A 36 58.96 -58.20 44.62
C GLY A 36 57.51 -58.65 44.36
N ARG A 37 57.26 -59.97 44.39
CA ARG A 37 55.91 -60.54 44.26
C ARG A 37 54.98 -60.06 45.38
N ARG A 38 55.45 -59.99 46.63
CA ARG A 38 54.66 -59.46 47.77
C ARG A 38 54.31 -57.98 47.56
N LYS A 39 55.24 -57.14 47.09
CA LYS A 39 54.98 -55.72 46.77
C LYS A 39 53.96 -55.58 45.64
N LEU A 40 54.07 -56.37 44.58
CA LEU A 40 53.11 -56.40 43.47
C LEU A 40 51.71 -56.82 43.93
N LEU A 41 51.59 -57.87 44.74
CA LEU A 41 50.31 -58.31 45.30
C LEU A 41 49.67 -57.24 46.19
N GLN A 42 50.45 -56.50 46.99
CA GLN A 42 49.94 -55.37 47.74
C GLN A 42 49.46 -54.23 46.82
N ARG A 43 50.17 -53.94 45.72
CA ARG A 43 49.77 -52.94 44.74
C ARG A 43 48.47 -53.33 44.03
N VAL A 44 48.32 -54.60 43.66
CA VAL A 44 47.08 -55.15 43.08
C VAL A 44 45.92 -55.02 44.08
N LYS A 45 46.12 -55.36 45.35
CA LYS A 45 45.08 -55.19 46.39
C LYS A 45 44.67 -53.72 46.57
N ARG A 46 45.62 -52.78 46.51
CA ARG A 46 45.32 -51.33 46.56
C ARG A 46 44.50 -50.89 45.36
N LEU A 47 44.88 -51.31 44.15
CA LEU A 47 44.14 -51.00 42.92
C LEU A 47 42.74 -51.61 42.90
N GLN A 48 42.57 -52.84 43.40
CA GLN A 48 41.25 -53.47 43.55
C GLN A 48 40.36 -52.69 44.52
N LYS A 49 40.93 -52.20 45.64
CA LYS A 49 40.21 -51.35 46.62
C LYS A 49 39.86 -49.98 46.05
N GLN A 50 40.69 -49.43 45.16
CA GLN A 50 40.40 -48.19 44.44
C GLN A 50 39.27 -48.41 43.42
N ARG A 51 39.35 -49.48 42.62
CA ARG A 51 38.31 -49.85 41.66
C ARG A 51 36.95 -50.10 42.33
N SER A 52 36.92 -50.72 43.51
CA SER A 52 35.66 -50.92 44.24
C SER A 52 35.07 -49.61 44.77
N ARG A 53 35.92 -48.68 45.23
CA ARG A 53 35.49 -47.31 45.60
C ARG A 53 34.95 -46.54 44.41
N ASP A 54 35.63 -46.60 43.26
CA ASP A 54 35.19 -45.94 42.03
C ASP A 54 33.88 -46.53 41.50
N LYS A 55 33.73 -47.87 41.55
CA LYS A 55 32.49 -48.55 41.21
C LYS A 55 31.34 -48.15 42.13
N ALA A 56 31.58 -48.06 43.44
CA ALA A 56 30.58 -47.59 44.40
C ALA A 56 30.19 -46.12 44.16
N LYS A 57 31.15 -45.27 43.80
CA LYS A 57 30.90 -43.86 43.44
C LYS A 57 30.05 -43.75 42.17
N LEU A 58 30.35 -44.55 41.15
CA LEU A 58 29.56 -44.62 39.91
C LEU A 58 28.13 -45.13 40.14
N LEU A 59 27.95 -46.16 40.99
CA LEU A 59 26.62 -46.65 41.36
C LEU A 59 25.80 -45.59 42.11
N ARG A 60 26.42 -44.83 43.03
CA ARG A 60 25.74 -43.71 43.71
C ARG A 60 25.33 -42.61 42.73
N LEU A 61 26.21 -42.23 41.80
CA LEU A 61 25.91 -41.27 40.74
C LEU A 61 24.77 -41.76 39.83
N ARG A 62 24.74 -43.06 39.50
CA ARG A 62 23.67 -43.66 38.69
C ARG A 62 22.31 -43.60 39.40
N VAL A 63 22.25 -43.97 40.67
CA VAL A 63 21.02 -43.89 41.48
C VAL A 63 20.55 -42.44 41.62
N GLN A 64 21.48 -41.48 41.76
CA GLN A 64 21.14 -40.05 41.76
C GLN A 64 20.59 -39.57 40.42
N LEU A 65 21.15 -40.03 39.29
CA LEU A 65 20.67 -39.71 37.94
C LEU A 65 19.33 -40.37 37.59
N GLU A 66 19.04 -41.56 38.13
CA GLU A 66 17.76 -42.24 37.99
C GLU A 66 16.66 -41.58 38.83
N ALA A 67 17.00 -41.04 40.02
CA ALA A 67 16.07 -40.31 40.89
C ALA A 67 15.83 -38.85 40.46
N GLN A 68 16.82 -38.21 39.83
CA GLN A 68 16.72 -36.88 39.24
C GLN A 68 17.39 -36.90 37.86
N PRO A 69 16.65 -37.15 36.76
CA PRO A 69 17.22 -37.02 35.43
C PRO A 69 17.75 -35.60 35.26
N LEU A 70 18.98 -35.45 34.75
CA LEU A 70 19.55 -34.14 34.43
C LEU A 70 18.58 -33.40 33.52
N LYS A 71 17.88 -32.39 34.07
CA LYS A 71 17.09 -31.48 33.25
C LYS A 71 18.02 -30.90 32.21
N ARG A 72 17.72 -31.09 30.93
CA ARG A 72 18.53 -30.52 29.85
C ARG A 72 18.51 -29.00 30.02
N ILE A 73 19.66 -28.37 30.12
CA ILE A 73 19.73 -26.93 30.34
C ILE A 73 19.78 -26.22 28.98
N PHE A 74 18.89 -25.27 28.76
CA PHE A 74 18.94 -24.34 27.64
C PHE A 74 19.54 -23.01 28.11
N PRO A 75 20.80 -22.69 27.74
CA PRO A 75 21.43 -21.44 28.16
C PRO A 75 21.00 -20.27 27.26
N PHE A 76 20.29 -19.30 27.86
CA PHE A 76 19.96 -18.04 27.17
C PHE A 76 21.20 -17.20 26.89
N LYS A 77 22.21 -17.31 27.77
CA LYS A 77 23.49 -16.62 27.65
C LYS A 77 24.64 -17.61 27.69
N THR A 78 25.70 -17.31 26.97
CA THR A 78 27.00 -17.96 27.16
C THR A 78 27.55 -17.63 28.55
N LYS A 79 28.55 -18.39 29.00
CA LYS A 79 29.25 -18.13 30.28
C LYS A 79 29.84 -16.72 30.37
N CYS A 80 30.13 -16.09 29.23
CA CYS A 80 30.63 -14.72 29.13
C CYS A 80 29.51 -13.66 29.09
N GLY A 81 28.25 -14.03 29.34
CA GLY A 81 27.10 -13.12 29.40
C GLY A 81 26.50 -12.71 28.05
N VAL A 82 26.99 -13.26 26.93
CA VAL A 82 26.49 -12.96 25.58
C VAL A 82 25.28 -13.83 25.26
N ILE A 83 24.19 -13.24 24.79
CA ILE A 83 22.99 -14.00 24.38
C ILE A 83 23.37 -14.93 23.21
N THR A 84 23.02 -16.21 23.33
CA THR A 84 23.35 -17.26 22.34
C THR A 84 22.60 -17.06 21.03
N GLU A 85 23.16 -17.53 19.90
CA GLU A 85 22.48 -17.41 18.60
C GLU A 85 21.14 -18.14 18.57
N ALA A 86 21.08 -19.35 19.12
CA ALA A 86 19.84 -20.10 19.25
C ALA A 86 18.75 -19.31 20.00
N THR A 87 19.13 -18.56 21.05
CA THR A 87 18.19 -17.70 21.78
C THR A 87 17.76 -16.49 20.95
N ARG A 88 18.67 -15.90 20.15
CA ARG A 88 18.33 -14.79 19.26
C ARG A 88 17.38 -15.20 18.14
N ASP A 89 17.63 -16.35 17.52
CA ASP A 89 16.75 -16.91 16.49
C ASP A 89 15.37 -17.19 17.05
N MET A 90 15.30 -17.85 18.21
CA MET A 90 14.04 -18.08 18.92
C MET A 90 13.30 -16.76 19.23
N ILE A 91 14.00 -15.72 19.70
CA ILE A 91 13.38 -14.41 19.97
C ILE A 91 12.80 -13.82 18.68
N ARG A 92 13.54 -13.84 17.56
CA ARG A 92 13.05 -13.30 16.28
C ARG A 92 11.83 -14.06 15.77
N GLU A 93 11.83 -15.38 15.89
CA GLU A 93 10.70 -16.23 15.47
C GLU A 93 9.46 -16.05 16.35
N LEU A 94 9.61 -15.99 17.68
CA LEU A 94 8.49 -15.69 18.58
C LEU A 94 7.88 -14.31 18.29
N VAL A 95 8.71 -13.32 17.94
CA VAL A 95 8.23 -12.00 17.52
C VAL A 95 7.51 -12.06 16.18
N ALA A 96 8.03 -12.83 15.22
CA ALA A 96 7.38 -13.05 13.93
C ALA A 96 6.00 -13.71 14.08
N LEU A 97 5.85 -14.60 15.07
CA LEU A 97 4.57 -15.23 15.46
C LEU A 97 3.63 -14.29 16.25
N GLY A 98 4.03 -13.05 16.51
CA GLY A 98 3.19 -12.03 17.15
C GLY A 98 3.24 -12.02 18.68
N VAL A 99 4.20 -12.72 19.31
CA VAL A 99 4.37 -12.68 20.77
C VAL A 99 4.84 -11.28 21.20
N PRO A 100 4.14 -10.59 22.13
CA PRO A 100 4.56 -9.26 22.58
C PRO A 100 5.94 -9.30 23.26
N HIS A 101 6.79 -8.30 22.97
CA HIS A 101 8.19 -8.27 23.48
C HIS A 101 8.31 -8.49 24.99
N ARG A 102 7.37 -7.95 25.78
CA ARG A 102 7.33 -8.11 27.24
C ARG A 102 7.04 -9.53 27.72
N LYS A 103 6.40 -10.36 26.88
CA LYS A 103 5.99 -11.73 27.19
C LYS A 103 6.95 -12.79 26.63
N ILE A 104 7.92 -12.43 25.80
CA ILE A 104 8.78 -13.40 25.11
C ILE A 104 9.56 -14.27 26.08
N ARG A 105 10.18 -13.68 27.11
CA ARG A 105 10.92 -14.46 28.10
C ARG A 105 10.02 -15.50 28.76
N HIS A 106 8.86 -15.07 29.24
CA HIS A 106 7.90 -15.95 29.91
C HIS A 106 7.35 -17.03 28.97
N ALA A 107 7.04 -16.67 27.71
CA ALA A 107 6.63 -17.64 26.70
C ALA A 107 7.75 -18.68 26.43
N SER A 108 9.00 -18.23 26.36
CA SER A 108 10.17 -19.11 26.16
C SER A 108 10.34 -20.07 27.35
N GLU A 109 10.20 -19.58 28.58
CA GLU A 109 10.25 -20.40 29.80
C GLU A 109 9.14 -21.45 29.83
N ILE A 110 7.90 -21.09 29.47
CA ILE A 110 6.77 -22.03 29.39
C ILE A 110 7.04 -23.12 28.35
N VAL A 111 7.45 -22.75 27.13
CA VAL A 111 7.70 -23.70 26.04
C VAL A 111 8.88 -24.62 26.37
N LEU A 112 9.97 -24.08 26.92
CA LEU A 112 11.14 -24.88 27.31
C LEU A 112 10.84 -25.80 28.49
N ALA A 113 10.07 -25.34 29.48
CA ALA A 113 9.62 -26.18 30.59
C ALA A 113 8.74 -27.34 30.10
N ALA A 114 7.80 -27.07 29.19
CA ALA A 114 6.96 -28.10 28.57
C ALA A 114 7.79 -29.12 27.77
N ALA A 115 8.88 -28.68 27.14
CA ALA A 115 9.83 -29.53 26.43
C ALA A 115 10.84 -30.25 27.34
N GLY A 116 10.75 -30.10 28.67
CA GLY A 116 11.64 -30.74 29.64
C GLY A 116 13.01 -30.07 29.83
N PHE A 117 13.17 -28.83 29.38
CA PHE A 117 14.38 -28.04 29.56
C PHE A 117 14.29 -27.09 30.75
N ALA A 118 15.40 -26.95 31.50
CA ALA A 118 15.59 -25.87 32.46
C ALA A 118 16.32 -24.70 31.78
N THR A 119 15.95 -23.46 32.08
CA THR A 119 16.57 -22.27 31.47
C THR A 119 17.68 -21.70 32.35
N GLU A 120 18.83 -21.34 31.76
CA GLU A 120 19.93 -20.68 32.46
C GLU A 120 20.21 -19.28 31.88
N GLY A 121 20.34 -18.28 32.76
CA GLY A 121 20.52 -16.88 32.39
C GLY A 121 19.20 -16.11 32.22
N ASN A 122 19.30 -14.83 31.86
CA ASN A 122 18.15 -13.94 31.70
C ASN A 122 18.42 -12.90 30.61
N PHE A 123 17.39 -12.52 29.86
CA PHE A 123 17.40 -11.39 28.94
C PHE A 123 16.18 -10.51 29.17
N ASP A 124 16.34 -9.22 28.91
CA ASP A 124 15.34 -8.20 29.19
C ASP A 124 14.68 -7.68 27.89
N ARG A 125 13.71 -6.78 28.07
CA ARG A 125 12.99 -6.16 26.95
C ARG A 125 13.92 -5.39 26.02
N HIS A 126 14.95 -4.73 26.53
CA HIS A 126 15.89 -3.98 25.70
C HIS A 126 16.72 -4.93 24.81
N SER A 127 17.16 -6.06 25.36
CA SER A 127 17.85 -7.11 24.60
C SER A 127 16.97 -7.63 23.46
N VAL A 128 15.70 -7.93 23.74
CA VAL A 128 14.72 -8.33 22.71
C VAL A 128 14.62 -7.27 21.62
N ALA A 129 14.42 -5.99 21.96
CA ALA A 129 14.26 -4.93 20.98
C ALA A 129 15.50 -4.79 20.06
N ARG A 130 16.71 -4.96 20.62
CA ARG A 130 17.95 -4.97 19.83
C ARG A 130 18.03 -6.17 18.88
N ILE A 131 17.70 -7.37 19.37
CA ILE A 131 17.68 -8.59 18.57
C ILE A 131 16.65 -8.51 17.43
N VAL A 132 15.51 -7.86 17.66
CA VAL A 132 14.53 -7.62 16.61
C VAL A 132 15.11 -6.72 15.53
N ARG A 133 15.81 -5.62 15.87
CA ARG A 133 16.43 -4.72 14.88
C ARG A 133 17.56 -5.38 14.08
N GLU A 134 18.30 -6.32 14.69
CA GLU A 134 19.22 -7.19 13.94
C GLU A 134 18.47 -7.93 12.80
N GLY A 135 17.21 -8.29 13.02
CA GLY A 135 16.33 -8.88 12.00
C GLY A 135 16.04 -7.97 10.80
N TYR A 136 16.06 -6.64 10.96
CA TYR A 136 15.93 -5.70 9.82
C TYR A 136 17.16 -5.78 8.92
N VAL A 137 18.36 -5.75 9.50
CA VAL A 137 19.61 -5.88 8.74
C VAL A 137 19.67 -7.23 8.02
N ALA A 138 19.29 -8.31 8.72
CA ALA A 138 19.21 -9.64 8.12
C ALA A 138 18.19 -9.69 6.96
N ALA A 139 17.06 -8.99 7.09
CA ALA A 139 16.05 -8.94 6.03
C ALA A 139 16.53 -8.11 4.82
N ALA A 140 17.23 -6.99 5.03
CA ALA A 140 17.84 -6.21 3.95
C ALA A 140 18.90 -7.02 3.18
N MET A 141 19.78 -7.72 3.90
CA MET A 141 20.76 -8.64 3.29
C MET A 141 20.08 -9.77 2.52
N HIS A 142 19.01 -10.36 3.08
CA HIS A 142 18.23 -11.40 2.42
C HIS A 142 17.67 -10.90 1.09
N ILE A 143 17.08 -9.70 1.04
CA ILE A 143 16.50 -9.15 -0.19
C ILE A 143 17.55 -9.01 -1.28
N MET A 144 18.71 -8.42 -0.98
CA MET A 144 19.76 -8.22 -1.99
C MET A 144 20.42 -9.52 -2.43
N HIS A 145 20.54 -10.51 -1.52
CA HIS A 145 21.00 -11.85 -1.89
C HIS A 145 20.03 -12.56 -2.83
N GLU A 146 18.72 -12.46 -2.58
CA GLU A 146 17.72 -13.04 -3.49
C GLU A 146 17.75 -12.38 -4.87
N VAL A 147 17.97 -11.06 -4.93
CA VAL A 147 18.13 -10.30 -6.19
C VAL A 147 19.42 -10.68 -6.92
N SER A 148 20.52 -10.95 -6.22
CA SER A 148 21.78 -11.35 -6.86
C SER A 148 21.66 -12.72 -7.55
N GLU A 149 20.93 -13.66 -6.95
CA GLU A 149 20.63 -14.98 -7.53
C GLU A 149 19.48 -14.97 -8.56
N ALA A 150 18.71 -13.89 -8.62
CA ALA A 150 17.55 -13.80 -9.51
C ALA A 150 17.91 -13.63 -10.98
N LYS A 151 17.03 -14.13 -11.86
CA LYS A 151 17.06 -13.78 -13.29
C LYS A 151 16.46 -12.39 -13.53
N SER A 152 15.36 -12.09 -12.85
CA SER A 152 14.68 -10.80 -12.92
C SER A 152 13.87 -10.55 -11.65
N TRP A 153 13.44 -9.31 -11.45
CA TRP A 153 12.47 -8.95 -10.43
C TRP A 153 11.49 -7.90 -10.96
N THR A 154 10.31 -7.85 -10.35
CA THR A 154 9.33 -6.79 -10.58
C THR A 154 8.94 -6.13 -9.26
N GLY A 155 8.60 -4.85 -9.32
CA GLY A 155 8.27 -4.07 -8.13
C GLY A 155 6.79 -3.76 -7.99
N SER A 156 6.38 -3.45 -6.76
CA SER A 156 5.08 -2.87 -6.46
C SER A 156 5.17 -1.93 -5.27
N ALA A 157 4.36 -0.88 -5.28
CA ALA A 157 4.21 0.02 -4.16
C ALA A 157 2.79 0.56 -4.04
N ASP A 158 2.41 0.90 -2.81
CA ASP A 158 1.16 1.58 -2.52
C ASP A 158 1.33 2.55 -1.34
N GLY A 159 0.50 3.59 -1.31
CA GLY A 159 0.58 4.68 -0.35
C GLY A 159 -0.71 4.88 0.44
N THR A 160 -0.58 5.13 1.74
CA THR A 160 -1.72 5.57 2.54
C THR A 160 -1.36 6.62 3.59
N GLY A 161 -2.30 7.52 3.84
CA GLY A 161 -2.22 8.46 4.95
C GLY A 161 -2.60 7.79 6.27
N HIS A 162 -1.80 8.02 7.32
CA HIS A 162 -2.16 7.71 8.69
C HIS A 162 -1.84 8.90 9.60
N LYS A 163 -2.87 9.51 10.22
CA LYS A 163 -2.73 10.70 11.08
C LYS A 163 -1.94 11.83 10.41
N HIS A 164 -2.29 12.15 9.16
CA HIS A 164 -1.63 13.17 8.31
C HIS A 164 -0.14 12.92 8.02
N VAL A 165 0.32 11.66 8.11
CA VAL A 165 1.64 11.23 7.64
C VAL A 165 1.44 10.19 6.53
N GLU A 166 2.11 10.39 5.40
CA GLU A 166 2.06 9.44 4.29
C GLU A 166 2.99 8.27 4.56
N HIS A 167 2.53 7.06 4.27
CA HIS A 167 3.28 5.82 4.40
C HIS A 167 3.23 5.06 3.08
N LEU A 168 4.40 4.64 2.59
CA LEU A 168 4.56 3.87 1.37
C LEU A 168 5.00 2.44 1.71
N SER A 169 4.23 1.46 1.26
CA SER A 169 4.60 0.03 1.29
C SER A 169 5.30 -0.32 -0.01
N HIS A 170 6.36 -1.11 0.05
CA HIS A 170 7.08 -1.62 -1.12
C HIS A 170 7.24 -3.13 -1.05
N PHE A 171 7.11 -3.79 -2.21
CA PHE A 171 7.41 -5.20 -2.36
C PHE A 171 8.17 -5.46 -3.67
N MET A 172 9.04 -6.46 -3.65
CA MET A 172 9.73 -7.01 -4.80
C MET A 172 9.24 -8.44 -5.04
N TYR A 173 9.03 -8.77 -6.29
CA TYR A 173 8.68 -10.10 -6.74
C TYR A 173 9.85 -10.63 -7.57
N VAL A 174 10.55 -11.62 -7.03
CA VAL A 174 11.81 -12.12 -7.56
C VAL A 174 11.58 -13.43 -8.29
N THR A 175 12.07 -13.52 -9.52
CA THR A 175 11.93 -14.69 -10.39
C THR A 175 13.24 -15.48 -10.41
N LYS A 176 13.23 -16.67 -9.81
CA LYS A 176 14.38 -17.60 -9.80
C LYS A 176 14.14 -18.79 -10.73
N PRO A 177 15.16 -19.24 -11.48
CA PRO A 177 15.08 -20.50 -12.20
C PRO A 177 15.06 -21.68 -11.20
N VAL A 178 14.15 -22.62 -11.41
CA VAL A 178 14.13 -23.91 -10.71
C VAL A 178 14.76 -24.93 -11.64
N ASP A 179 15.85 -25.54 -11.19
CA ASP A 179 16.49 -26.67 -11.89
C ASP A 179 15.60 -27.91 -11.74
N ASP A 180 14.62 -28.05 -12.63
CA ASP A 180 13.92 -29.30 -12.85
C ASP A 180 14.23 -29.78 -14.28
N SER A 181 14.82 -30.98 -14.39
CA SER A 181 15.54 -31.53 -15.55
C SER A 181 14.77 -31.69 -16.87
N SER A 182 13.58 -31.10 -17.01
CA SER A 182 12.77 -31.14 -18.24
C SER A 182 11.99 -29.87 -18.57
N SER A 183 12.00 -28.83 -17.72
CA SER A 183 11.39 -27.53 -18.02
C SER A 183 11.90 -26.42 -17.11
N THR A 184 12.24 -25.25 -17.67
CA THR A 184 12.60 -24.04 -16.90
C THR A 184 11.39 -23.54 -16.12
N THR A 185 11.20 -24.09 -14.92
CA THR A 185 10.10 -23.69 -14.04
C THR A 185 10.59 -22.50 -13.23
N PHE A 186 9.83 -21.41 -13.15
CA PHE A 186 10.21 -20.26 -12.34
C PHE A 186 9.45 -20.28 -11.03
N SER A 187 10.16 -20.23 -9.90
CA SER A 187 9.53 -20.09 -8.57
C SER A 187 9.59 -18.62 -8.16
N PRO A 188 8.45 -17.91 -8.17
CA PRO A 188 8.43 -16.55 -7.72
C PRO A 188 8.48 -16.43 -6.20
N ILE A 189 9.27 -15.49 -5.70
CA ILE A 189 9.36 -15.18 -4.27
C ILE A 189 8.93 -13.73 -4.06
N LEU A 190 7.95 -13.52 -3.19
CA LEU A 190 7.51 -12.19 -2.77
C LEU A 190 8.31 -11.73 -1.55
N LEU A 191 8.98 -10.60 -1.68
CA LEU A 191 9.78 -9.98 -0.64
C LEU A 191 9.18 -8.62 -0.26
N ASN A 192 8.90 -8.44 1.02
CA ASN A 192 8.48 -7.21 1.65
C ASN A 192 9.69 -6.32 1.94
N LEU A 193 9.66 -5.09 1.45
CA LEU A 193 10.70 -4.07 1.64
C LEU A 193 10.36 -3.08 2.78
N GLY A 194 9.28 -3.35 3.51
CA GLY A 194 8.84 -2.55 4.64
C GLY A 194 7.93 -1.40 4.25
N VAL A 195 7.51 -0.67 5.28
CA VAL A 195 6.68 0.54 5.15
C VAL A 195 7.49 1.75 5.60
N HIS A 196 7.51 2.79 4.79
CA HIS A 196 8.35 3.98 5.00
C HIS A 196 7.51 5.24 4.96
N SER A 197 7.71 6.15 5.93
CA SER A 197 7.06 7.45 5.91
C SER A 197 7.62 8.32 4.77
N ALA A 198 6.74 8.93 3.98
CA ALA A 198 7.12 9.83 2.89
C ALA A 198 6.78 11.29 3.22
N THR A 199 7.54 12.22 2.63
CA THR A 199 7.31 13.67 2.77
C THR A 199 6.07 14.13 2.01
N GLY A 200 5.60 13.39 1.01
CA GLY A 200 4.42 13.70 0.21
C GLY A 200 3.98 12.52 -0.64
N LYS A 201 2.97 12.77 -1.49
CA LYS A 201 2.34 11.77 -2.35
C LYS A 201 2.82 11.78 -3.81
N THR A 202 3.68 12.74 -4.21
CA THR A 202 4.02 12.92 -5.63
C THR A 202 4.89 11.77 -6.16
N SER A 203 4.79 11.51 -7.46
CA SER A 203 5.55 10.46 -8.15
C SER A 203 7.07 10.59 -7.96
N GLU A 204 7.59 11.83 -7.92
CA GLU A 204 9.02 12.09 -7.70
C GLU A 204 9.44 11.68 -6.29
N ILE A 205 8.64 12.00 -5.27
CA ILE A 205 8.93 11.63 -3.89
C ILE A 205 8.89 10.11 -3.73
N GLN A 206 7.93 9.44 -4.36
CA GLN A 206 7.85 7.98 -4.35
C GLN A 206 9.13 7.36 -4.97
N LEU A 207 9.63 7.92 -6.07
CA LEU A 207 10.86 7.46 -6.71
C LEU A 207 12.09 7.70 -5.84
N GLU A 208 12.21 8.87 -5.23
CA GLU A 208 13.34 9.17 -4.33
C GLU A 208 13.33 8.26 -3.10
N VAL A 209 12.16 7.94 -2.54
CA VAL A 209 12.05 6.93 -1.46
C VAL A 209 12.54 5.56 -1.92
N LEU A 210 12.18 5.13 -3.14
CA LEU A 210 12.68 3.86 -3.69
C LEU A 210 14.21 3.88 -3.92
N LYS A 211 14.77 4.98 -4.42
CA LYS A 211 16.22 5.15 -4.58
C LYS A 211 16.96 5.06 -3.26
N GLU A 212 16.53 5.82 -2.25
CA GLU A 212 17.11 5.81 -0.91
C GLU A 212 17.07 4.40 -0.30
N LEU A 213 15.96 3.69 -0.50
CA LEU A 213 15.76 2.33 0.00
C LEU A 213 16.70 1.31 -0.65
N LEU A 214 16.79 1.31 -1.99
CA LEU A 214 17.67 0.40 -2.72
C LEU A 214 19.14 0.68 -2.38
N ALA A 215 19.52 1.96 -2.27
CA ALA A 215 20.85 2.35 -1.82
C ALA A 215 21.15 1.87 -0.39
N GLU A 216 20.23 2.06 0.56
CA GLU A 216 20.39 1.57 1.93
C GLU A 216 20.61 0.04 1.96
N TYR A 217 19.84 -0.71 1.18
CA TYR A 217 19.94 -2.18 1.17
C TYR A 217 21.20 -2.68 0.49
N LEU A 218 21.63 -2.03 -0.59
CA LEU A 218 22.91 -2.31 -1.25
C LEU A 218 24.09 -2.01 -0.33
N ASP A 219 24.08 -0.87 0.36
CA ASP A 219 25.14 -0.51 1.32
C ASP A 219 25.24 -1.53 2.45
N ILE A 220 24.10 -1.98 2.98
CA ILE A 220 24.06 -3.02 4.02
C ILE A 220 24.59 -4.35 3.49
N TYR A 221 24.22 -4.74 2.27
CA TYR A 221 24.64 -6.01 1.69
C TYR A 221 26.14 -5.99 1.33
N ASN A 222 26.60 -5.00 0.58
CA ASN A 222 28.00 -4.89 0.11
C ASN A 222 28.99 -4.66 1.26
N SER A 223 28.55 -4.05 2.37
CA SER A 223 29.40 -3.93 3.58
C SER A 223 29.42 -5.19 4.44
N SER A 224 28.66 -6.22 4.09
CA SER A 224 28.63 -7.49 4.81
C SER A 224 29.67 -8.47 4.21
N PRO A 225 30.21 -9.41 5.00
CA PRO A 225 31.15 -10.41 4.46
C PRO A 225 30.59 -11.20 3.27
N LEU A 226 29.27 -11.46 3.25
CA LEU A 226 28.61 -12.12 2.13
C LEU A 226 28.62 -11.26 0.84
N GLY A 227 28.46 -9.94 0.98
CA GLY A 227 28.51 -9.01 -0.15
C GLY A 227 29.92 -8.63 -0.56
N GLU A 228 30.92 -8.75 0.33
CA GLU A 228 32.34 -8.60 -0.05
C GLU A 228 32.79 -9.72 -1.00
N GLU A 229 32.28 -10.94 -0.82
CA GLU A 229 32.54 -12.07 -1.73
C GLU A 229 31.85 -11.88 -3.10
N HIS A 230 30.64 -11.32 -3.10
CA HIS A 230 29.81 -11.12 -4.28
C HIS A 230 29.16 -9.73 -4.27
N PRO A 231 29.90 -8.67 -4.63
CA PRO A 231 29.40 -7.31 -4.60
C PRO A 231 28.33 -7.11 -5.67
N LEU A 232 27.33 -6.30 -5.35
CA LEU A 232 26.21 -6.00 -6.25
C LEU A 232 26.19 -4.50 -6.53
N ALA A 233 26.21 -4.10 -7.81
CA ALA A 233 26.03 -2.70 -8.18
C ALA A 233 24.55 -2.36 -8.34
N LEU A 234 24.21 -1.08 -8.17
CA LEU A 234 22.86 -0.58 -8.43
C LEU A 234 22.42 -0.84 -9.88
N ALA A 235 23.36 -0.74 -10.83
CA ALA A 235 23.11 -1.03 -12.24
C ALA A 235 22.67 -2.48 -12.46
N ASP A 236 23.27 -3.45 -11.75
CA ASP A 236 22.90 -4.87 -11.85
C ASP A 236 21.48 -5.12 -11.29
N VAL A 237 21.12 -4.42 -10.20
CA VAL A 237 19.77 -4.47 -9.65
C VAL A 237 18.75 -3.93 -10.65
N LEU A 238 19.01 -2.78 -11.27
CA LEU A 238 18.10 -2.15 -12.23
C LEU A 238 18.06 -2.88 -13.58
N ALA A 239 19.15 -3.52 -14.00
CA ALA A 239 19.17 -4.38 -15.19
C ALA A 239 18.16 -5.52 -15.04
N LYS A 240 18.08 -6.12 -13.84
CA LYS A 240 17.13 -7.19 -13.52
C LYS A 240 15.67 -6.73 -13.32
N LEU A 241 15.41 -5.43 -13.25
CA LEU A 241 14.05 -4.89 -13.11
C LEU A 241 13.27 -5.06 -14.42
N ALA A 242 12.36 -6.03 -14.49
CA ALA A 242 11.62 -6.36 -15.71
C ALA A 242 10.22 -5.73 -15.79
N GLY A 243 9.72 -5.18 -14.68
CA GLY A 243 8.40 -4.58 -14.65
C GLY A 243 8.01 -3.97 -13.31
N TRP A 244 6.92 -3.21 -13.34
CA TRP A 244 6.31 -2.60 -12.17
C TRP A 244 4.80 -2.76 -12.24
N GLY A 245 4.22 -3.42 -11.24
CA GLY A 245 2.80 -3.77 -11.25
C GLY A 245 2.06 -3.39 -9.98
N THR A 246 0.75 -3.58 -10.02
CA THR A 246 -0.17 -3.49 -8.85
C THR A 246 -0.34 -2.10 -8.23
N SER A 247 0.01 -1.03 -8.94
CA SER A 247 -0.44 0.31 -8.54
C SER A 247 -1.91 0.53 -8.90
N ASP A 248 -2.52 1.58 -8.35
CA ASP A 248 -3.74 2.12 -8.90
C ASP A 248 -3.52 2.59 -10.37
N HIS A 249 -4.60 2.90 -11.07
CA HIS A 249 -4.57 3.43 -12.44
C HIS A 249 -4.48 4.96 -12.48
N ALA A 250 -4.03 5.61 -11.41
CA ALA A 250 -3.96 7.07 -11.34
C ALA A 250 -2.79 7.63 -12.18
N GLU A 251 -2.92 8.88 -12.60
CA GLU A 251 -1.93 9.54 -13.47
C GLU A 251 -0.58 9.76 -12.79
N ASP A 252 -0.55 9.92 -11.46
CA ASP A 252 0.69 9.97 -10.68
C ASP A 252 1.44 8.64 -10.71
N GLN A 253 0.74 7.50 -10.66
CA GLN A 253 1.38 6.18 -10.80
C GLN A 253 1.91 5.93 -12.21
N LYS A 254 1.18 6.35 -13.25
CA LYS A 254 1.69 6.32 -14.63
C LYS A 254 2.91 7.23 -14.82
N LYS A 255 2.93 8.39 -14.14
CA LYS A 255 4.09 9.28 -14.13
C LYS A 255 5.27 8.66 -13.38
N PHE A 256 5.03 8.01 -12.24
CA PHE A 256 6.05 7.24 -11.51
C PHE A 256 6.67 6.16 -12.40
N PHE A 257 5.86 5.38 -13.11
CA PHE A 257 6.34 4.34 -14.04
C PHE A 257 7.25 4.93 -15.12
N ARG A 258 6.88 6.06 -15.72
CA ARG A 258 7.73 6.77 -16.71
C ARG A 258 9.06 7.20 -16.10
N LEU A 259 9.04 7.81 -14.92
CA LEU A 259 10.27 8.24 -14.23
C LEU A 259 11.18 7.05 -13.88
N LEU A 260 10.61 5.93 -13.45
CA LEU A 260 11.35 4.70 -13.14
C LEU A 260 11.94 4.07 -14.41
N SER A 261 11.21 4.07 -15.52
CA SER A 261 11.71 3.63 -16.83
C SER A 261 12.90 4.46 -17.29
N THR A 262 12.80 5.79 -17.21
CA THR A 262 13.91 6.69 -17.54
C THR A 262 15.12 6.46 -16.64
N TRP A 263 14.89 6.22 -15.35
CA TRP A 263 15.99 5.93 -14.42
C TRP A 263 16.69 4.61 -14.76
N LYS A 264 15.94 3.53 -15.04
CA LYS A 264 16.48 2.24 -15.48
C LYS A 264 17.32 2.40 -16.76
N GLN A 265 16.75 3.02 -17.79
CA GLN A 265 17.43 3.23 -19.07
C GLN A 265 18.72 4.04 -18.89
N ARG A 266 18.63 5.17 -18.18
CA ARG A 266 19.79 6.03 -17.93
C ARG A 266 20.93 5.27 -17.24
N THR A 267 20.65 4.55 -16.15
CA THR A 267 21.69 3.79 -15.43
C THR A 267 22.30 2.67 -16.29
N GLU A 268 21.51 2.04 -17.15
CA GLU A 268 21.99 1.04 -18.10
C GLU A 268 22.95 1.65 -19.15
N ARG A 269 22.58 2.80 -19.73
CA ARG A 269 23.44 3.55 -20.66
C ARG A 269 24.71 4.06 -19.99
N GLU A 270 24.61 4.52 -18.75
CA GLU A 270 25.79 4.92 -17.95
C GLU A 270 26.76 3.75 -17.80
N GLN A 271 26.27 2.55 -17.45
CA GLN A 271 27.11 1.35 -17.28
C GLN A 271 27.79 0.94 -18.59
N ARG A 272 27.07 0.94 -19.71
CA ARG A 272 27.66 0.68 -21.05
C ARG A 272 28.68 1.74 -21.43
N GLY A 273 28.38 3.00 -21.16
CA GLY A 273 29.29 4.12 -21.37
C GLY A 273 30.60 3.96 -20.60
N THR A 274 30.54 3.56 -19.33
CA THR A 274 31.74 3.29 -18.51
C THR A 274 32.56 2.17 -19.12
N ALA A 275 31.92 1.06 -19.53
CA ALA A 275 32.60 -0.07 -20.14
C ALA A 275 33.27 0.30 -21.48
N SER A 276 32.60 1.12 -22.30
CA SER A 276 33.15 1.65 -23.56
C SER A 276 34.35 2.58 -23.31
N LEU A 277 34.24 3.48 -22.33
CA LEU A 277 35.35 4.37 -21.94
C LEU A 277 36.55 3.58 -21.41
N GLN A 278 36.32 2.59 -20.55
CA GLN A 278 37.38 1.71 -20.03
C GLN A 278 38.06 0.95 -21.18
N THR A 279 37.27 0.39 -22.10
CA THR A 279 37.82 -0.31 -23.28
C THR A 279 38.64 0.62 -24.17
N MET A 280 38.18 1.86 -24.37
CA MET A 280 38.90 2.88 -25.14
C MET A 280 40.19 3.30 -24.44
N MET A 281 40.17 3.47 -23.12
CA MET A 281 41.37 3.76 -22.33
C MET A 281 42.40 2.62 -22.45
N ASP A 282 41.95 1.37 -22.41
CA ASP A 282 42.84 0.20 -22.45
C ASP A 282 43.39 -0.11 -23.86
N LYS A 283 42.59 0.12 -24.91
CA LYS A 283 42.94 -0.27 -26.31
C LYS A 283 43.30 0.89 -27.23
N HIS A 284 42.78 2.09 -26.98
CA HIS A 284 42.90 3.29 -27.83
C HIS A 284 43.13 4.56 -26.99
N PRO A 285 44.24 4.65 -26.21
CA PRO A 285 44.45 5.72 -25.24
C PRO A 285 44.52 7.13 -25.85
N SER A 286 44.95 7.26 -27.11
CA SER A 286 44.94 8.54 -27.82
C SER A 286 43.52 9.04 -28.11
N GLU A 287 42.62 8.14 -28.54
CA GLU A 287 41.22 8.49 -28.81
C GLU A 287 40.47 8.84 -27.52
N TYR A 288 40.79 8.14 -26.43
CA TYR A 288 40.28 8.47 -25.09
C TYR A 288 40.70 9.89 -24.67
N LEU A 289 41.98 10.22 -24.76
CA LEU A 289 42.48 11.55 -24.40
C LEU A 289 41.85 12.65 -25.27
N ASP A 290 41.76 12.44 -26.59
CA ASP A 290 41.16 13.41 -27.51
C ASP A 290 39.67 13.63 -27.21
N LEU A 291 38.94 12.60 -26.79
CA LEU A 291 37.52 12.70 -26.48
C LEU A 291 37.27 13.47 -25.18
N ILE A 292 38.06 13.18 -24.13
CA ILE A 292 37.97 13.87 -22.83
C ILE A 292 38.44 15.33 -22.93
N LEU A 293 39.50 15.60 -23.70
CA LEU A 293 39.97 16.97 -23.96
C LEU A 293 38.91 17.78 -24.69
N ARG A 294 38.30 17.24 -25.76
CA ARG A 294 37.21 17.89 -26.47
C ARG A 294 36.00 18.19 -25.57
N ALA A 295 35.59 17.23 -24.73
CA ALA A 295 34.51 17.46 -23.78
C ALA A 295 34.84 18.54 -22.74
N THR A 296 36.10 18.60 -22.31
CA THR A 296 36.58 19.65 -21.40
C THR A 296 36.61 21.02 -22.08
N ASP A 297 37.06 21.09 -23.33
CA ASP A 297 37.05 22.32 -24.14
C ASP A 297 35.62 22.82 -24.40
N ASP A 298 34.66 21.92 -24.66
CA ASP A 298 33.24 22.26 -24.81
C ASP A 298 32.64 22.80 -23.50
N ALA A 299 33.03 22.23 -22.35
CA ALA A 299 32.63 22.72 -21.04
C ALA A 299 33.20 24.13 -20.75
N ILE A 300 34.45 24.37 -21.13
CA ILE A 300 35.12 25.69 -21.05
C ILE A 300 34.39 26.70 -21.95
N CYS A 301 34.06 26.32 -23.18
CA CYS A 301 33.29 27.17 -24.09
C CYS A 301 31.91 27.52 -23.52
N THR A 302 31.19 26.52 -23.00
CA THR A 302 29.86 26.70 -22.39
C THR A 302 29.89 27.60 -21.15
N ALA A 303 31.00 27.61 -20.41
CA ALA A 303 31.20 28.51 -19.29
C ALA A 303 31.44 29.97 -19.68
N GLY A 304 31.55 30.30 -20.97
CA GLY A 304 31.85 31.64 -21.48
C GLY A 304 33.31 31.81 -21.92
N GLY A 305 34.04 30.71 -22.13
CA GLY A 305 35.43 30.69 -22.58
C GLY A 305 36.46 30.59 -21.44
N PRO A 306 37.76 30.50 -21.77
CA PRO A 306 38.82 30.21 -20.80
C PRO A 306 38.90 31.20 -19.63
N ALA A 307 38.74 32.50 -19.90
CA ALA A 307 38.79 33.53 -18.85
C ALA A 307 37.61 33.45 -17.86
N ALA A 308 36.44 33.03 -18.33
CA ALA A 308 35.27 32.81 -17.47
C ALA A 308 35.39 31.48 -16.70
N TRP A 309 36.01 30.46 -17.30
CA TRP A 309 36.31 29.19 -16.65
C TRP A 309 37.33 29.34 -15.52
N GLU A 310 38.45 30.05 -15.76
CA GLU A 310 39.48 30.32 -14.74
C GLU A 310 38.97 31.17 -13.57
N ALA A 311 37.89 31.94 -13.78
CA ALA A 311 37.23 32.72 -12.74
C ALA A 311 36.28 31.88 -11.84
N LEU A 312 35.95 30.65 -12.23
CA LEU A 312 35.15 29.72 -11.41
C LEU A 312 36.00 29.15 -10.28
N LEU A 313 35.35 28.79 -9.17
CA LEU A 313 36.03 28.11 -8.07
C LEU A 313 36.48 26.70 -8.50
N GLU A 314 37.57 26.21 -7.91
CA GLU A 314 38.17 24.91 -8.28
C GLU A 314 37.14 23.76 -8.23
N HIS A 315 36.31 23.70 -7.18
CA HIS A 315 35.24 22.69 -7.07
C HIS A 315 34.17 22.81 -8.17
N GLU A 316 33.85 24.03 -8.62
CA GLU A 316 32.88 24.25 -9.71
C GLU A 316 33.47 23.84 -11.06
N GLN A 317 34.78 24.04 -11.26
CA GLN A 317 35.49 23.54 -12.44
C GLN A 317 35.53 22.01 -12.46
N GLU A 318 35.80 21.38 -11.32
CA GLU A 318 35.76 19.92 -11.16
C GLU A 318 34.35 19.37 -11.43
N ASP A 319 33.31 19.97 -10.85
CA ASP A 319 31.92 19.55 -11.07
C ASP A 319 31.51 19.65 -12.55
N ARG A 320 31.86 20.75 -13.22
CA ARG A 320 31.56 20.94 -14.64
C ARG A 320 32.37 19.99 -15.53
N ARG A 321 33.63 19.72 -15.20
CA ARG A 321 34.44 18.73 -15.93
C ARG A 321 33.87 17.32 -15.74
N ALA A 322 33.50 16.96 -14.52
CA ALA A 322 32.86 15.68 -14.22
C ALA A 322 31.53 15.53 -14.97
N ALA A 323 30.72 16.58 -15.05
CA ALA A 323 29.49 16.61 -15.83
C ALA A 323 29.74 16.41 -17.34
N ALA A 324 30.74 17.08 -17.92
CA ALA A 324 31.07 16.93 -19.33
C ALA A 324 31.57 15.52 -19.67
N VAL A 325 32.40 14.93 -18.81
CA VAL A 325 32.84 13.53 -18.96
C VAL A 325 31.67 12.56 -18.81
N HIS A 326 30.75 12.84 -17.88
CA HIS A 326 29.54 12.06 -17.73
C HIS A 326 28.63 12.15 -18.97
N ASP A 327 28.51 13.31 -19.61
CA ASP A 327 27.72 13.45 -20.84
C ASP A 327 28.32 12.66 -22.00
N VAL A 328 29.66 12.63 -22.12
CA VAL A 328 30.38 11.75 -23.05
C VAL A 328 30.10 10.28 -22.75
N GLN A 329 30.13 9.90 -21.47
CA GLN A 329 29.83 8.54 -21.04
C GLN A 329 28.42 8.12 -21.47
N ILE A 330 27.41 8.97 -21.26
CA ILE A 330 26.04 8.72 -21.72
C ILE A 330 26.00 8.57 -23.24
N ALA A 331 26.65 9.47 -23.98
CA ALA A 331 26.64 9.43 -25.45
C ALA A 331 27.28 8.14 -26.00
N LEU A 332 28.38 7.68 -25.41
CA LEU A 332 29.00 6.40 -25.74
C LEU A 332 28.13 5.21 -25.36
N GLY A 333 27.41 5.30 -24.24
CA GLY A 333 26.44 4.30 -23.82
C GLY A 333 25.29 4.16 -24.81
N GLU A 334 24.74 5.29 -25.28
CA GLU A 334 23.68 5.32 -26.29
C GLU A 334 24.16 4.81 -27.65
N ALA A 335 25.39 5.17 -28.06
CA ALA A 335 25.99 4.65 -29.29
C ALA A 335 26.19 3.12 -29.21
N ALA A 336 26.70 2.63 -28.07
CA ALA A 336 26.89 1.19 -27.84
C ALA A 336 25.55 0.44 -27.81
N PHE A 337 24.51 1.02 -27.21
CA PHE A 337 23.17 0.46 -27.23
C PHE A 337 22.55 0.47 -28.64
N GLY A 338 22.73 1.56 -29.39
CA GLY A 338 22.25 1.68 -30.77
C GLY A 338 22.88 0.69 -31.74
N ALA A 339 24.07 0.17 -31.43
CA ALA A 339 24.76 -0.86 -32.21
C ALA A 339 24.24 -2.29 -31.98
N LEU A 340 23.39 -2.50 -30.96
CA LEU A 340 22.79 -3.80 -30.65
C LEU A 340 21.66 -4.14 -31.62
N SER A 341 21.34 -5.43 -31.72
CA SER A 341 20.17 -5.90 -32.47
C SER A 341 18.85 -5.44 -31.83
N ASP A 342 17.77 -5.39 -32.63
CA ASP A 342 16.44 -5.04 -32.14
C ASP A 342 15.96 -5.95 -30.99
N GLU A 343 16.31 -7.24 -31.06
CA GLU A 343 15.98 -8.24 -30.05
C GLU A 343 16.71 -7.97 -28.73
N GLU A 344 18.02 -7.70 -28.78
CA GLU A 344 18.81 -7.37 -27.58
C GLU A 344 18.35 -6.05 -26.95
N ARG A 345 18.08 -5.03 -27.77
CA ARG A 345 17.56 -3.74 -27.30
C ARG A 345 16.22 -3.91 -26.59
N SER A 346 15.32 -4.70 -27.18
CA SER A 346 14.03 -5.00 -26.58
C SER A 346 14.14 -5.78 -25.27
N ASP A 347 15.14 -6.65 -25.11
CA ASP A 347 15.32 -7.41 -23.88
C ASP A 347 15.94 -6.58 -22.74
N ILE A 348 16.87 -5.69 -23.08
CA ILE A 348 17.52 -4.77 -22.12
C ILE A 348 16.53 -3.74 -21.59
N ASP A 349 15.78 -3.11 -22.49
CA ASP A 349 14.79 -2.09 -22.14
C ASP A 349 13.44 -2.71 -21.76
N LEU A 350 13.36 -4.04 -21.59
CA LEU A 350 12.15 -4.72 -21.14
C LEU A 350 11.72 -4.17 -19.78
N PHE A 351 10.62 -3.41 -19.79
CA PHE A 351 10.02 -2.85 -18.61
C PHE A 351 8.50 -2.74 -18.80
N VAL A 352 7.76 -3.63 -18.15
CA VAL A 352 6.32 -3.78 -18.37
C VAL A 352 5.54 -3.22 -17.18
N TRP A 353 4.42 -2.54 -17.48
CA TRP A 353 3.44 -2.12 -16.49
C TRP A 353 2.13 -2.89 -16.64
N ALA A 354 1.53 -3.27 -15.52
CA ALA A 354 0.16 -3.76 -15.47
C ALA A 354 -0.56 -3.19 -14.25
N GLY A 355 -1.72 -2.58 -14.48
CA GLY A 355 -2.53 -1.99 -13.41
C GLY A 355 -3.25 -3.05 -12.57
N CYS A 356 -3.58 -2.72 -11.33
CA CYS A 356 -4.29 -3.63 -10.42
C CYS A 356 -5.67 -4.05 -10.96
N ALA A 357 -5.92 -5.37 -11.07
CA ALA A 357 -7.19 -5.90 -11.57
C ALA A 357 -8.40 -5.51 -10.69
N MET A 358 -8.21 -5.36 -9.38
CA MET A 358 -9.28 -4.93 -8.46
C MET A 358 -9.73 -3.50 -8.72
N HIS A 359 -8.80 -2.60 -9.05
CA HIS A 359 -9.13 -1.23 -9.43
C HIS A 359 -9.84 -1.16 -10.79
N LYS A 360 -9.51 -2.05 -11.74
CA LYS A 360 -10.25 -2.16 -13.01
C LYS A 360 -11.72 -2.49 -12.75
N GLU A 361 -11.99 -3.49 -11.92
CA GLU A 361 -13.33 -3.89 -11.52
C GLU A 361 -14.04 -2.74 -10.77
N GLN A 362 -13.41 -2.15 -9.74
CA GLN A 362 -14.04 -1.08 -8.97
C GLN A 362 -14.38 0.14 -9.83
N ASN A 363 -13.49 0.52 -10.74
CA ASN A 363 -13.74 1.62 -11.66
C ASN A 363 -14.85 1.27 -12.65
N SER A 364 -14.98 0.01 -13.09
CA SER A 364 -16.10 -0.43 -13.92
C SER A 364 -17.46 -0.26 -13.23
N VAL A 365 -17.55 -0.55 -11.92
CA VAL A 365 -18.74 -0.30 -11.11
C VAL A 365 -19.06 1.19 -11.03
N LYS A 366 -18.03 2.05 -10.86
CA LYS A 366 -18.21 3.51 -10.92
C LYS A 366 -18.74 3.96 -12.28
N GLY A 367 -18.20 3.42 -13.37
CA GLY A 367 -18.66 3.68 -14.73
C GLY A 367 -20.13 3.32 -14.94
N GLY A 368 -20.53 2.14 -14.46
CA GLY A 368 -21.93 1.70 -14.49
C GLY A 368 -22.86 2.59 -13.66
N ALA A 369 -22.44 2.98 -12.44
CA ALA A 369 -23.22 3.87 -11.58
C ALA A 369 -23.40 5.28 -12.17
N THR A 370 -22.38 5.80 -12.88
CA THR A 370 -22.51 7.06 -13.62
C THR A 370 -23.51 6.94 -14.77
N ALA A 371 -23.46 5.84 -15.54
CA ALA A 371 -24.39 5.60 -16.63
C ALA A 371 -25.85 5.43 -16.14
N LEU A 372 -26.08 4.86 -14.95
CA LEU A 372 -27.41 4.82 -14.34
C LEU A 372 -27.96 6.23 -14.07
N LYS A 373 -27.14 7.12 -13.49
CA LYS A 373 -27.53 8.52 -13.25
C LYS A 373 -27.91 9.25 -14.54
N GLU A 374 -27.23 8.95 -15.64
CA GLU A 374 -27.53 9.50 -16.96
C GLU A 374 -28.78 8.87 -17.59
N TYR A 375 -29.00 7.57 -17.38
CA TYR A 375 -30.16 6.84 -17.88
C TYR A 375 -31.47 7.42 -17.37
N TRP A 376 -31.61 7.68 -16.06
CA TRP A 376 -32.83 8.26 -15.50
C TRP A 376 -33.21 9.59 -16.18
N LYS A 377 -32.21 10.43 -16.47
CA LYS A 377 -32.39 11.70 -17.17
C LYS A 377 -32.76 11.48 -18.63
N ALA A 378 -32.06 10.58 -19.33
CA ALA A 378 -32.29 10.29 -20.75
C ALA A 378 -33.64 9.62 -21.01
N ALA A 379 -34.09 8.75 -20.10
CA ALA A 379 -35.38 8.08 -20.17
C ALA A 379 -36.55 9.01 -19.81
N ASN A 380 -36.27 10.22 -19.29
CA ASN A 380 -37.26 11.18 -18.80
C ASN A 380 -38.20 10.57 -17.73
N VAL A 381 -37.63 9.77 -16.83
CA VAL A 381 -38.32 9.10 -15.72
C VAL A 381 -37.81 9.68 -14.40
N GLN A 382 -38.68 9.70 -13.38
CA GLN A 382 -38.25 10.06 -12.03
C GLN A 382 -37.18 9.07 -11.52
N GLY A 383 -35.97 9.59 -11.33
CA GLY A 383 -34.85 8.82 -10.77
C GLY A 383 -34.91 8.69 -9.24
N PRO A 384 -33.85 8.15 -8.63
CA PRO A 384 -33.74 7.93 -7.19
C PRO A 384 -33.98 9.17 -6.35
N CYS A 385 -34.64 8.98 -5.20
CA CYS A 385 -34.86 10.07 -4.26
C CYS A 385 -33.54 10.61 -3.69
N PRO A 386 -33.44 11.93 -3.44
CA PRO A 386 -32.24 12.51 -2.84
C PRO A 386 -32.12 12.12 -1.35
N LEU A 387 -30.95 11.62 -0.98
CA LEU A 387 -30.60 11.22 0.39
C LEU A 387 -29.74 12.32 1.05
N MET A 388 -30.40 13.46 1.34
CA MET A 388 -29.76 14.71 1.79
C MET A 388 -29.06 14.58 3.14
N ASN A 389 -27.87 15.18 3.29
CA ASN A 389 -27.27 15.39 4.60
C ASN A 389 -28.12 16.36 5.45
N ARG A 390 -27.85 16.43 6.76
CA ARG A 390 -28.71 17.17 7.71
C ARG A 390 -28.89 18.64 7.32
N ASP A 391 -27.82 19.27 6.88
CA ASP A 391 -27.82 20.71 6.62
C ASP A 391 -28.57 21.01 5.31
N ARG A 392 -28.36 20.20 4.26
CA ARG A 392 -29.15 20.29 3.02
C ARG A 392 -30.62 19.97 3.26
N ALA A 393 -30.93 19.00 4.11
CA ALA A 393 -32.31 18.68 4.48
C ALA A 393 -32.98 19.85 5.22
N SER A 394 -32.25 20.51 6.13
CA SER A 394 -32.73 21.71 6.82
C SER A 394 -32.97 22.86 5.86
N ILE A 395 -32.03 23.13 4.95
CA ILE A 395 -32.15 24.17 3.92
C ILE A 395 -33.35 23.89 3.02
N HIS A 396 -33.49 22.65 2.55
CA HIS A 396 -34.62 22.24 1.71
C HIS A 396 -35.97 22.43 2.43
N ALA A 397 -36.04 22.08 3.72
CA ALA A 397 -37.24 22.28 4.53
C ALA A 397 -37.57 23.78 4.73
N GLN A 398 -36.56 24.63 4.92
CA GLN A 398 -36.74 26.08 5.09
C GLN A 398 -37.18 26.78 3.81
N LEU A 399 -36.65 26.38 2.66
CA LEU A 399 -36.96 26.98 1.36
C LEU A 399 -38.35 26.59 0.84
N GLY A 400 -38.91 25.48 1.33
CA GLY A 400 -40.20 24.94 0.89
C GLY A 400 -40.11 24.24 -0.47
N PRO A 401 -40.89 23.15 -0.71
CA PRO A 401 -40.74 22.28 -1.87
C PRO A 401 -41.00 22.95 -3.23
N SER A 402 -41.68 24.09 -3.23
CA SER A 402 -42.05 24.82 -4.47
C SER A 402 -41.00 25.83 -4.93
N SER A 403 -39.99 26.12 -4.11
CA SER A 403 -38.92 27.08 -4.44
C SER A 403 -37.93 26.47 -5.42
N ASP A 404 -37.52 27.24 -6.44
CA ASP A 404 -36.50 26.79 -7.39
C ASP A 404 -35.14 26.55 -6.71
N ALA A 405 -34.86 27.26 -5.61
CA ALA A 405 -33.69 26.99 -4.78
C ALA A 405 -33.80 25.64 -4.05
N ALA A 406 -34.99 25.23 -3.60
CA ALA A 406 -35.20 23.92 -2.99
C ALA A 406 -35.04 22.79 -4.02
N LYS A 407 -35.56 22.98 -5.25
CA LYS A 407 -35.35 22.04 -6.36
C LYS A 407 -33.88 21.89 -6.69
N LEU A 408 -33.12 22.99 -6.77
CA LEU A 408 -31.68 22.95 -7.00
C LEU A 408 -30.95 22.19 -5.88
N VAL A 409 -31.33 22.38 -4.62
CA VAL A 409 -30.76 21.63 -3.48
C VAL A 409 -31.08 20.14 -3.58
N ALA A 410 -32.28 19.76 -4.04
CA ALA A 410 -32.65 18.38 -4.29
C ALA A 410 -31.88 17.77 -5.47
N GLU A 411 -31.77 18.48 -6.59
CA GLU A 411 -31.07 18.03 -7.80
C GLU A 411 -29.55 17.90 -7.60
N THR A 412 -28.97 18.73 -6.74
CA THR A 412 -27.54 18.67 -6.39
C THR A 412 -27.24 17.68 -5.27
N SER A 413 -28.26 17.10 -4.64
CA SER A 413 -28.10 16.10 -3.58
C SER A 413 -27.97 14.70 -4.17
N GLU A 414 -27.08 13.90 -3.59
CA GLU A 414 -26.85 12.53 -4.04
C GLU A 414 -28.00 11.60 -3.60
N GLY A 415 -28.39 10.69 -4.47
CA GLY A 415 -29.35 9.61 -4.21
C GLY A 415 -28.90 8.29 -4.82
N GLY A 416 -29.76 7.28 -4.75
CA GLY A 416 -29.54 5.98 -5.41
C GLY A 416 -28.79 4.95 -4.58
N ALA A 417 -28.53 3.80 -5.20
CA ALA A 417 -28.03 2.60 -4.53
C ALA A 417 -26.66 2.79 -3.88
N VAL A 418 -25.74 3.48 -4.54
CA VAL A 418 -24.38 3.73 -4.00
C VAL A 418 -24.46 4.59 -2.75
N LYS A 419 -25.30 5.64 -2.75
CA LYS A 419 -25.47 6.49 -1.57
C LYS A 419 -26.14 5.73 -0.44
N LEU A 420 -27.19 4.96 -0.75
CA LEU A 420 -27.90 4.14 0.23
C LEU A 420 -26.98 3.11 0.89
N THR A 421 -26.22 2.33 0.11
CA THR A 421 -25.25 1.35 0.64
C THR A 421 -24.13 1.99 1.47
N THR A 422 -23.75 3.23 1.17
CA THR A 422 -22.81 4.02 1.99
C THR A 422 -23.41 4.36 3.35
N LEU A 423 -24.64 4.87 3.37
CA LEU A 423 -25.35 5.20 4.61
C LEU A 423 -25.66 3.94 5.43
N ALA A 424 -26.07 2.86 4.78
CA ALA A 424 -26.30 1.57 5.41
C ALA A 424 -25.03 1.02 6.05
N GLY A 425 -23.87 1.16 5.41
CA GLY A 425 -22.57 0.85 6.02
C GLY A 425 -22.30 1.68 7.26
N ALA A 426 -22.52 3.00 7.20
CA ALA A 426 -22.33 3.87 8.36
C ALA A 426 -23.26 3.54 9.54
N ILE A 427 -24.40 2.88 9.31
CA ILE A 427 -25.30 2.46 10.38
C ILE A 427 -25.00 1.03 10.84
N PHE A 428 -24.94 0.06 9.92
CA PHE A 428 -24.88 -1.36 10.25
C PHE A 428 -23.46 -1.93 10.37
N ASN A 429 -22.44 -1.25 9.82
CA ASN A 429 -21.03 -1.65 9.93
C ASN A 429 -20.08 -0.44 9.77
N HIS A 430 -20.14 0.48 10.74
CA HIS A 430 -19.40 1.73 10.79
C HIS A 430 -17.88 1.51 11.03
N HIS A 431 -17.05 2.39 10.46
CA HIS A 431 -15.57 2.30 10.55
C HIS A 431 -14.99 2.59 11.95
N ASP A 432 -15.72 3.38 12.74
CA ASP A 432 -15.48 3.60 14.16
C ASP A 432 -16.32 2.59 14.96
N ASP A 433 -15.62 1.67 15.63
CA ASP A 433 -16.20 0.58 16.43
C ASP A 433 -17.13 1.09 17.56
N LYS A 434 -17.07 2.38 17.91
CA LYS A 434 -17.96 2.99 18.92
C LYS A 434 -19.27 3.54 18.37
N LYS A 435 -19.41 3.64 17.05
CA LYS A 435 -20.56 4.27 16.39
C LYS A 435 -21.35 3.25 15.55
N GLY A 436 -22.61 3.58 15.29
CA GLY A 436 -23.53 2.74 14.52
C GLY A 436 -24.33 1.77 15.40
N GLN A 437 -25.15 0.96 14.74
CA GLN A 437 -26.08 -0.01 15.32
C GLN A 437 -25.60 -1.45 15.13
N GLN A 438 -24.30 -1.67 14.89
CA GLN A 438 -23.76 -2.93 14.35
C GLN A 438 -24.07 -4.16 15.21
N ASP A 439 -23.82 -4.06 16.53
CA ASP A 439 -24.02 -5.20 17.43
C ASP A 439 -25.51 -5.46 17.69
N VAL A 440 -26.31 -4.40 17.81
CA VAL A 440 -27.77 -4.52 17.93
C VAL A 440 -28.37 -5.14 16.67
N PHE A 441 -27.92 -4.71 15.50
CA PHE A 441 -28.29 -5.28 14.20
C PHE A 441 -27.94 -6.77 14.11
N ARG A 442 -26.73 -7.17 14.54
CA ARG A 442 -26.31 -8.59 14.55
C ARG A 442 -27.22 -9.44 15.44
N ILE A 443 -27.55 -8.95 16.63
CA ILE A 443 -28.44 -9.62 17.58
C ILE A 443 -29.86 -9.73 17.01
N PHE A 444 -30.36 -8.66 16.38
CA PHE A 444 -31.67 -8.66 15.73
C PHE A 444 -31.74 -9.68 14.60
N MET A 445 -30.74 -9.70 13.71
CA MET A 445 -30.68 -10.67 12.62
C MET A 445 -30.57 -12.10 13.16
N GLU A 446 -29.71 -12.35 14.16
CA GLU A 446 -29.61 -13.67 14.79
C GLU A 446 -30.95 -14.15 15.37
N HIS A 447 -31.73 -13.24 15.96
CA HIS A 447 -33.08 -13.55 16.44
C HIS A 447 -34.06 -13.84 15.29
N ALA A 448 -34.00 -13.06 14.20
CA ALA A 448 -34.94 -13.17 13.08
C ALA A 448 -34.70 -14.40 12.19
N ILE A 449 -33.44 -14.78 11.93
CA ILE A 449 -33.08 -15.83 10.97
C ILE A 449 -32.28 -16.99 11.59
N GLY A 450 -31.88 -16.89 12.85
CA GLY A 450 -31.18 -17.95 13.59
C GLY A 450 -29.65 -17.97 13.43
N TYR A 451 -29.05 -16.97 12.76
CA TYR A 451 -27.60 -16.83 12.66
C TYR A 451 -27.16 -15.37 12.52
N ILE A 452 -25.91 -15.08 12.91
CA ILE A 452 -25.33 -13.74 12.87
C ILE A 452 -24.97 -13.36 11.43
N ILE A 453 -25.48 -12.22 10.95
CA ILE A 453 -25.07 -11.59 9.69
C ILE A 453 -24.16 -10.40 9.96
N HIS A 454 -23.07 -10.32 9.19
CA HIS A 454 -22.21 -9.14 9.14
C HIS A 454 -22.53 -8.32 7.89
N PHE A 455 -23.03 -7.09 8.08
CA PHE A 455 -23.26 -6.19 6.95
C PHE A 455 -21.94 -5.88 6.22
N PRO A 456 -21.92 -5.85 4.87
CA PRO A 456 -20.70 -5.56 4.11
C PRO A 456 -20.07 -4.21 4.48
N GLU A 457 -18.74 -4.15 4.48
CA GLU A 457 -17.95 -3.05 5.07
C GLU A 457 -17.80 -1.83 4.14
N THR A 458 -18.91 -1.28 3.66
CA THR A 458 -18.93 -0.13 2.73
C THR A 458 -18.38 1.15 3.36
N SER A 459 -18.40 1.30 4.70
CA SER A 459 -17.84 2.48 5.38
C SER A 459 -16.32 2.60 5.26
N ASN A 460 -15.62 1.49 5.02
CA ASN A 460 -14.17 1.46 4.79
C ASN A 460 -13.81 1.36 3.30
N THR A 461 -14.78 1.59 2.41
CA THR A 461 -14.61 1.62 0.94
C THR A 461 -13.84 0.43 0.36
N ARG A 462 -14.04 -0.77 0.94
CA ARG A 462 -13.39 -1.99 0.44
C ARG A 462 -13.95 -2.38 -0.93
N PHE A 463 -13.11 -2.99 -1.76
CA PHE A 463 -13.48 -3.47 -3.10
C PHE A 463 -14.71 -4.39 -3.08
N GLY A 464 -15.59 -4.22 -4.06
CA GLY A 464 -16.82 -5.02 -4.20
C GLY A 464 -17.90 -4.82 -3.13
N THR A 465 -17.64 -4.02 -2.08
CA THR A 465 -18.57 -3.95 -0.93
C THR A 465 -19.93 -3.35 -1.26
N HIS A 466 -20.01 -2.40 -2.20
CA HIS A 466 -21.30 -1.87 -2.64
C HIS A 466 -22.15 -2.95 -3.33
N GLY A 467 -21.54 -3.82 -4.15
CA GLY A 467 -22.24 -4.95 -4.78
C GLY A 467 -22.73 -5.97 -3.74
N SER A 468 -21.88 -6.32 -2.77
CA SER A 468 -22.27 -7.20 -1.66
C SER A 468 -23.33 -6.58 -0.75
N ALA A 469 -23.24 -5.29 -0.46
CA ALA A 469 -24.23 -4.57 0.34
C ALA A 469 -25.58 -4.49 -0.40
N SER A 470 -25.56 -4.24 -1.71
CA SER A 470 -26.78 -4.29 -2.52
C SER A 470 -27.41 -5.68 -2.52
N ALA A 471 -26.61 -6.75 -2.68
CA ALA A 471 -27.11 -8.12 -2.58
C ALA A 471 -27.76 -8.39 -1.21
N GLU A 472 -27.12 -7.94 -0.14
CA GLU A 472 -27.63 -8.10 1.22
C GLU A 472 -28.94 -7.35 1.48
N LEU A 473 -29.02 -6.09 1.06
CA LEU A 473 -30.23 -5.26 1.18
C LEU A 473 -31.37 -5.78 0.32
N VAL A 474 -31.10 -6.36 -0.85
CA VAL A 474 -32.14 -6.93 -1.73
C VAL A 474 -32.69 -8.24 -1.18
N VAL A 475 -31.81 -9.12 -0.64
CA VAL A 475 -32.22 -10.43 -0.13
C VAL A 475 -33.05 -10.31 1.14
N HIS A 476 -32.60 -9.49 2.10
CA HIS A 476 -33.28 -9.33 3.39
C HIS A 476 -34.05 -8.00 3.48
N HIS A 477 -34.50 -7.45 2.36
CA HIS A 477 -35.17 -6.14 2.27
C HIS A 477 -36.21 -5.88 3.37
N PRO A 478 -37.19 -6.79 3.62
CA PRO A 478 -38.21 -6.57 4.65
C PRO A 478 -37.61 -6.47 6.06
N MET A 479 -36.57 -7.26 6.36
CA MET A 479 -35.94 -7.30 7.68
C MET A 479 -35.16 -6.00 7.97
N TYR A 480 -34.55 -5.38 6.96
CA TYR A 480 -33.89 -4.09 7.15
C TYR A 480 -34.89 -2.95 7.42
N VAL A 481 -36.08 -3.02 6.80
CA VAL A 481 -37.17 -2.07 7.09
C VAL A 481 -37.68 -2.26 8.51
N GLU A 482 -37.98 -3.51 8.89
CA GLU A 482 -38.45 -3.86 10.24
C GLU A 482 -37.43 -3.48 11.32
N PHE A 483 -36.14 -3.71 11.06
CA PHE A 483 -35.08 -3.32 11.99
C PHE A 483 -35.03 -1.80 12.22
N LEU A 484 -35.19 -0.99 11.17
CA LEU A 484 -35.19 0.47 11.32
C LEU A 484 -36.46 0.96 12.04
N GLU A 485 -37.58 0.28 11.87
CA GLU A 485 -38.80 0.53 12.65
C GLU A 485 -38.61 0.17 14.13
N PHE A 486 -37.98 -0.97 14.42
CA PHE A 486 -37.58 -1.36 15.77
C PHE A 486 -36.65 -0.30 16.41
N VAL A 487 -35.61 0.15 15.69
CA VAL A 487 -34.68 1.18 16.16
C VAL A 487 -35.39 2.53 16.40
N ARG A 488 -36.42 2.85 15.60
CA ARG A 488 -37.26 4.02 15.85
C ARG A 488 -37.96 3.86 17.19
N ASP A 489 -38.62 2.74 17.42
CA ASP A 489 -39.52 2.54 18.56
C ASP A 489 -38.77 2.31 19.89
N ASP A 490 -37.56 1.76 19.84
CA ASP A 490 -36.67 1.57 21.01
C ASP A 490 -36.12 2.90 21.56
N LYS A 491 -36.04 3.95 20.74
CA LYS A 491 -35.54 5.26 21.17
C LYS A 491 -36.55 5.99 22.06
N GLU A 492 -36.07 6.69 23.08
CA GLU A 492 -36.90 7.52 23.97
C GLU A 492 -37.80 8.51 23.23
N LYS A 493 -37.27 9.14 22.18
CA LYS A 493 -38.01 10.13 21.36
C LYS A 493 -38.80 9.51 20.21
N GLN A 494 -38.76 8.19 20.06
CA GLN A 494 -39.42 7.42 18.99
C GLN A 494 -39.23 8.01 17.58
N THR A 495 -38.05 8.55 17.32
CA THR A 495 -37.72 9.28 16.09
C THR A 495 -36.40 8.79 15.52
N LEU A 496 -36.37 8.65 14.19
CA LEU A 496 -35.14 8.31 13.47
C LEU A 496 -34.24 9.54 13.36
N ASN A 497 -32.93 9.31 13.40
CA ASN A 497 -31.98 10.35 13.02
C ASN A 497 -31.99 10.55 11.48
N ASN A 498 -31.40 11.63 10.99
CA ASN A 498 -31.43 11.95 9.56
C ASN A 498 -30.82 10.83 8.69
N MET A 499 -29.78 10.13 9.16
CA MET A 499 -29.16 9.04 8.40
C MET A 499 -30.07 7.81 8.32
N GLU A 500 -30.65 7.38 9.44
CA GLU A 500 -31.59 6.26 9.52
C GLU A 500 -32.85 6.55 8.69
N ALA A 501 -33.38 7.77 8.77
CA ALA A 501 -34.53 8.20 7.98
C ALA A 501 -34.22 8.19 6.47
N ASN A 502 -33.00 8.58 6.07
CA ASN A 502 -32.56 8.47 4.69
C ASN A 502 -32.40 7.02 4.23
N VAL A 503 -31.87 6.13 5.08
CA VAL A 503 -31.77 4.70 4.74
C VAL A 503 -33.17 4.11 4.58
N LEU A 504 -34.09 4.38 5.50
CA LEU A 504 -35.48 3.91 5.38
C LEU A 504 -36.14 4.46 4.10
N ARG A 505 -35.96 5.75 3.79
CA ARG A 505 -36.48 6.37 2.56
C ARG A 505 -35.92 5.69 1.30
N GLY A 506 -34.61 5.43 1.25
CA GLY A 506 -33.98 4.74 0.13
C GLY A 506 -34.44 3.28 -0.01
N LEU A 507 -34.71 2.59 1.10
CA LEU A 507 -35.28 1.23 1.07
C LEU A 507 -36.75 1.20 0.65
N GLN A 508 -37.47 2.31 0.67
CA GLN A 508 -38.86 2.41 0.20
C GLN A 508 -38.97 2.97 -1.22
N ASP A 509 -37.87 3.49 -1.78
CA ASP A 509 -37.82 4.15 -3.08
C ASP A 509 -37.59 3.15 -4.23
N ILE A 510 -38.56 3.02 -5.13
CA ILE A 510 -38.54 2.03 -6.23
C ILE A 510 -37.33 2.21 -7.16
N PRO A 511 -36.98 3.42 -7.64
CA PRO A 511 -35.78 3.63 -8.43
C PRO A 511 -34.50 3.22 -7.68
N THR A 512 -34.37 3.57 -6.39
CA THR A 512 -33.21 3.15 -5.57
C THR A 512 -33.12 1.62 -5.45
N ILE A 513 -34.24 0.92 -5.23
CA ILE A 513 -34.28 -0.56 -5.20
C ILE A 513 -33.91 -1.15 -6.58
N THR A 514 -34.32 -0.50 -7.67
CA THR A 514 -33.96 -0.91 -9.04
C THR A 514 -32.45 -0.85 -9.24
N GLU A 515 -31.80 0.24 -8.81
CA GLU A 515 -30.35 0.35 -8.85
C GLU A 515 -29.66 -0.70 -7.94
N LEU A 516 -30.20 -0.98 -6.74
CA LEU A 516 -29.67 -2.02 -5.85
C LEU A 516 -29.71 -3.40 -6.53
N ALA A 517 -30.82 -3.74 -7.18
CA ALA A 517 -30.96 -5.00 -7.91
C ALA A 517 -29.90 -5.12 -9.02
N VAL A 518 -29.67 -4.05 -9.79
CA VAL A 518 -28.66 -4.03 -10.85
C VAL A 518 -27.24 -4.19 -10.30
N LEU A 519 -26.89 -3.45 -9.23
CA LEU A 519 -25.57 -3.59 -8.58
C LEU A 519 -25.35 -5.00 -8.03
N ALA A 520 -26.39 -5.60 -7.43
CA ALA A 520 -26.33 -6.96 -6.89
C ALA A 520 -26.13 -8.00 -8.01
N LEU A 521 -26.88 -7.88 -9.11
CA LEU A 521 -26.72 -8.74 -10.29
C LEU A 521 -25.33 -8.61 -10.91
N TYR A 522 -24.83 -7.38 -11.09
CA TYR A 522 -23.48 -7.16 -11.62
C TYR A 522 -22.42 -7.78 -10.71
N SER A 523 -22.57 -7.67 -9.39
CA SER A 523 -21.66 -8.29 -8.42
C SER A 523 -21.57 -9.80 -8.63
N GLN A 524 -22.73 -10.48 -8.72
CA GLN A 524 -22.81 -11.93 -8.88
C GLN A 524 -22.37 -12.41 -10.28
N ALA A 525 -22.65 -11.62 -11.32
CA ALA A 525 -22.38 -11.97 -12.71
C ALA A 525 -20.94 -11.68 -13.15
N VAL A 526 -20.32 -10.59 -12.63
CA VAL A 526 -19.02 -10.10 -13.09
C VAL A 526 -18.02 -9.98 -11.94
N SER A 527 -18.33 -9.21 -10.90
CA SER A 527 -17.35 -8.85 -9.87
C SER A 527 -16.79 -10.07 -9.13
N HIS A 528 -17.65 -10.93 -8.59
CA HIS A 528 -17.23 -12.13 -7.86
C HIS A 528 -16.50 -13.15 -8.77
N PRO A 529 -17.04 -13.52 -9.95
CA PRO A 529 -16.31 -14.36 -10.92
C PRO A 529 -14.96 -13.80 -11.34
N TYR A 530 -14.88 -12.51 -11.66
CA TYR A 530 -13.64 -11.86 -12.06
C TYR A 530 -12.59 -11.92 -10.93
N MET A 531 -12.99 -11.61 -9.69
CA MET A 531 -12.12 -11.73 -8.52
C MET A 531 -11.66 -13.17 -8.27
N ARG A 532 -12.53 -14.17 -8.49
CA ARG A 532 -12.18 -15.59 -8.39
C ARG A 532 -11.10 -15.97 -9.41
N ILE A 533 -11.26 -15.57 -10.67
CA ILE A 533 -10.28 -15.82 -11.74
C ILE A 533 -8.95 -15.11 -11.47
N VAL A 534 -9.00 -13.88 -10.98
CA VAL A 534 -7.83 -13.02 -10.76
C VAL A 534 -7.01 -13.47 -9.55
N ARG A 535 -7.67 -13.87 -8.46
CA ARG A 535 -7.01 -14.41 -7.27
C ARG A 535 -6.49 -15.82 -7.49
N GLY A 536 -7.23 -16.66 -8.23
CA GLY A 536 -6.88 -18.06 -8.50
C GLY A 536 -6.83 -18.94 -7.25
N GLU A 537 -6.67 -20.26 -7.43
CA GLU A 537 -6.63 -21.23 -6.31
C GLU A 537 -5.38 -21.09 -5.43
N SER A 538 -4.27 -20.61 -6.00
CA SER A 538 -2.98 -20.43 -5.32
C SER A 538 -2.71 -19.00 -4.82
N GLY A 539 -3.61 -18.04 -5.11
CA GLY A 539 -3.43 -16.63 -4.74
C GLY A 539 -2.35 -15.87 -5.54
N ILE A 540 -1.70 -16.51 -6.51
CA ILE A 540 -0.59 -15.94 -7.28
C ILE A 540 -0.87 -16.13 -8.77
N LYS A 541 -1.36 -15.06 -9.42
CA LYS A 541 -1.55 -15.01 -10.87
C LYS A 541 -0.76 -13.86 -11.47
N ASN A 542 -0.09 -14.15 -12.59
CA ASN A 542 0.64 -13.14 -13.35
C ASN A 542 -0.36 -12.22 -14.08
N ALA A 543 -0.36 -10.92 -13.79
CA ALA A 543 -1.31 -9.98 -14.40
C ALA A 543 -1.17 -9.91 -15.92
N LEU A 544 0.03 -10.16 -16.46
CA LEU A 544 0.29 -10.15 -17.90
C LEU A 544 -0.49 -11.24 -18.64
N THR A 545 -0.88 -12.31 -17.95
CA THR A 545 -1.68 -13.41 -18.52
C THR A 545 -3.19 -13.13 -18.52
N LEU A 546 -3.64 -11.98 -18.00
CA LEU A 546 -5.05 -11.64 -17.89
C LEU A 546 -5.66 -11.07 -19.18
N GLY A 547 -4.88 -10.86 -20.24
CA GLY A 547 -5.36 -10.36 -21.53
C GLY A 547 -6.61 -11.10 -22.05
N PRO A 548 -6.60 -12.46 -22.15
CA PRO A 548 -7.78 -13.23 -22.54
C PRO A 548 -8.97 -13.06 -21.58
N VAL A 549 -8.73 -13.02 -20.27
CA VAL A 549 -9.78 -12.84 -19.26
C VAL A 549 -10.46 -11.48 -19.43
N ASN A 550 -9.68 -10.41 -19.62
CA ASN A 550 -10.20 -9.07 -19.83
C ASN A 550 -11.00 -8.97 -21.14
N ARG A 551 -10.56 -9.63 -22.21
CA ARG A 551 -11.35 -9.75 -23.45
C ARG A 551 -12.68 -10.47 -23.23
N ASN A 552 -12.68 -11.55 -22.46
CA ASN A 552 -13.91 -12.27 -22.11
C ASN A 552 -14.87 -11.39 -21.31
N VAL A 553 -14.40 -10.52 -20.40
CA VAL A 553 -15.24 -9.55 -19.70
C VAL A 553 -15.93 -8.60 -20.68
N LEU A 554 -15.19 -8.07 -21.66
CA LEU A 554 -15.76 -7.18 -22.68
C LEU A 554 -16.85 -7.89 -23.50
N THR A 555 -16.58 -9.11 -23.95
CA THR A 555 -17.55 -9.93 -24.70
C THR A 555 -18.77 -10.26 -23.85
N TYR A 556 -18.55 -10.61 -22.58
CA TYR A 556 -19.63 -10.92 -21.64
C TYR A 556 -20.54 -9.72 -21.39
N CYS A 557 -19.97 -8.56 -21.06
CA CYS A 557 -20.75 -7.33 -20.88
C CYS A 557 -21.55 -6.98 -22.14
N GLN A 558 -20.96 -7.14 -23.33
CA GLN A 558 -21.67 -6.94 -24.59
C GLN A 558 -22.83 -7.92 -24.78
N SER A 559 -22.66 -9.19 -24.38
CA SER A 559 -23.72 -10.20 -24.47
C SER A 559 -24.92 -9.88 -23.55
N ILE A 560 -24.68 -9.36 -22.35
CA ILE A 560 -25.74 -8.91 -21.42
C ILE A 560 -26.47 -7.69 -21.98
N ILE A 561 -25.74 -6.74 -22.58
CA ILE A 561 -26.35 -5.56 -23.23
C ILE A 561 -27.27 -5.97 -24.37
N THR A 562 -26.83 -6.94 -25.20
CA THR A 562 -27.63 -7.44 -26.33
C THR A 562 -28.79 -8.32 -25.89
N ASN A 563 -28.62 -9.12 -24.82
CA ASN A 563 -29.65 -10.00 -24.29
C ASN A 563 -29.73 -9.93 -22.75
N PRO A 564 -30.48 -8.96 -22.19
CA PRO A 564 -30.64 -8.81 -20.74
C PRO A 564 -31.33 -10.01 -20.06
N ALA A 565 -32.05 -10.84 -20.83
CA ALA A 565 -32.70 -12.04 -20.31
C ALA A 565 -31.71 -13.07 -19.75
N LEU A 566 -30.42 -12.97 -20.10
CA LEU A 566 -29.37 -13.80 -19.51
C LEU A 566 -29.24 -13.66 -17.98
N LEU A 567 -29.69 -12.52 -17.42
CA LEU A 567 -29.73 -12.28 -15.97
C LEU A 567 -31.15 -12.10 -15.43
N LEU A 568 -32.08 -11.57 -16.24
CA LEU A 568 -33.45 -11.26 -15.81
C LEU A 568 -34.48 -12.33 -16.19
N GLY A 569 -34.13 -13.24 -17.11
CA GLY A 569 -35.03 -14.28 -17.60
C GLY A 569 -35.40 -15.27 -16.51
N SER A 570 -36.58 -15.87 -16.62
CA SER A 570 -37.03 -16.96 -15.74
C SER A 570 -36.18 -18.23 -15.90
N ASP A 571 -35.53 -18.39 -17.06
CA ASP A 571 -34.60 -19.45 -17.42
C ASP A 571 -33.13 -19.05 -17.22
N ALA A 572 -32.87 -17.86 -16.63
CA ALA A 572 -31.52 -17.40 -16.35
C ALA A 572 -30.79 -18.41 -15.45
N SER A 573 -29.61 -18.82 -15.89
CA SER A 573 -28.78 -19.80 -15.18
C SER A 573 -27.37 -19.26 -15.01
N TYR A 574 -26.66 -19.75 -13.99
CA TYR A 574 -25.27 -19.38 -13.75
C TYR A 574 -24.32 -19.75 -14.91
N ILE A 575 -24.70 -20.74 -15.73
CA ILE A 575 -23.88 -21.21 -16.87
C ILE A 575 -23.70 -20.10 -17.91
N THR A 576 -24.75 -19.31 -18.14
CA THR A 576 -24.76 -18.22 -19.13
C THR A 576 -24.77 -16.83 -18.50
N GLY A 577 -25.19 -16.73 -17.23
CA GLY A 577 -25.32 -15.50 -16.45
C GLY A 577 -24.18 -15.27 -15.44
N SER A 578 -23.12 -16.07 -15.48
CA SER A 578 -21.86 -15.78 -14.78
C SER A 578 -20.72 -15.70 -15.80
N LEU A 579 -19.83 -14.72 -15.62
CA LEU A 579 -18.63 -14.54 -16.46
C LEU A 579 -17.76 -15.80 -16.56
N ASP A 580 -17.67 -16.58 -15.48
CA ASP A 580 -16.86 -17.80 -15.40
C ASP A 580 -17.68 -19.09 -15.59
N GLY A 581 -19.00 -18.99 -15.82
CA GLY A 581 -19.92 -20.13 -15.94
C GLY A 581 -20.07 -20.97 -14.66
N HIS A 582 -19.53 -20.55 -13.52
CA HIS A 582 -19.67 -21.24 -12.24
C HIS A 582 -20.87 -20.69 -11.46
N ALA A 583 -21.27 -21.43 -10.41
CA ALA A 583 -22.36 -21.02 -9.53
C ALA A 583 -22.12 -19.61 -8.93
N TRP A 584 -23.21 -18.84 -8.88
CA TRP A 584 -23.25 -17.55 -8.20
C TRP A 584 -22.94 -17.72 -6.71
N GLU A 585 -22.25 -16.74 -6.12
CA GLU A 585 -21.86 -16.79 -4.70
C GLU A 585 -23.08 -16.72 -3.78
N ARG A 586 -24.09 -15.95 -4.20
CA ARG A 586 -25.39 -15.82 -3.53
C ARG A 586 -26.53 -16.02 -4.54
N PRO A 587 -26.92 -17.26 -4.86
CA PRO A 587 -28.01 -17.54 -5.79
C PRO A 587 -29.34 -16.92 -5.37
N GLU A 588 -29.56 -16.73 -4.07
CA GLU A 588 -30.75 -16.10 -3.51
C GLU A 588 -31.00 -14.68 -4.02
N VAL A 589 -29.94 -13.96 -4.44
CA VAL A 589 -30.06 -12.63 -5.06
C VAL A 589 -30.94 -12.69 -6.31
N PHE A 590 -30.79 -13.71 -7.14
CA PHE A 590 -31.56 -13.82 -8.39
C PHE A 590 -33.04 -14.09 -8.10
N TYR A 591 -33.34 -14.94 -7.12
CA TYR A 591 -34.73 -15.18 -6.69
C TYR A 591 -35.37 -13.92 -6.12
N SER A 592 -34.66 -13.17 -5.28
CA SER A 592 -35.14 -11.91 -4.73
C SER A 592 -35.37 -10.85 -5.81
N VAL A 593 -34.46 -10.72 -6.79
CA VAL A 593 -34.63 -9.79 -7.91
C VAL A 593 -35.79 -10.20 -8.81
N GLN A 594 -35.95 -11.49 -9.11
CA GLN A 594 -37.10 -11.99 -9.88
C GLN A 594 -38.43 -11.71 -9.15
N ALA A 595 -38.49 -11.92 -7.84
CA ALA A 595 -39.67 -11.61 -7.03
C ALA A 595 -39.99 -10.10 -7.00
N LEU A 596 -38.97 -9.24 -7.06
CA LEU A 596 -39.12 -7.78 -7.13
C LEU A 596 -39.42 -7.28 -8.54
N SER A 597 -39.00 -7.99 -9.59
CA SER A 597 -39.06 -7.55 -10.99
C SER A 597 -40.43 -6.99 -11.43
N PRO A 598 -41.59 -7.56 -11.03
CA PRO A 598 -42.90 -6.98 -11.39
C PRO A 598 -43.13 -5.56 -10.84
N LYS A 599 -42.43 -5.19 -9.77
CA LYS A 599 -42.49 -3.86 -9.12
C LYS A 599 -41.42 -2.89 -9.61
N LEU A 600 -40.48 -3.34 -10.46
CA LEU A 600 -39.32 -2.57 -10.92
C LEU A 600 -39.43 -2.32 -12.45
N PRO A 601 -40.24 -1.34 -12.89
CA PRO A 601 -40.56 -1.14 -14.31
C PRO A 601 -39.35 -0.81 -15.20
N HIS A 602 -38.30 -0.23 -14.63
CA HIS A 602 -37.10 0.20 -15.37
C HIS A 602 -35.90 -0.74 -15.23
N LEU A 603 -36.07 -1.90 -14.57
CA LEU A 603 -34.98 -2.83 -14.26
C LEU A 603 -34.17 -3.25 -15.48
N GLN A 604 -34.82 -3.55 -16.60
CA GLN A 604 -34.13 -3.93 -17.84
C GLN A 604 -33.33 -2.76 -18.43
N GLY A 605 -33.89 -1.55 -18.40
CA GLY A 605 -33.22 -0.35 -18.92
C GLY A 605 -32.01 0.04 -18.08
N ASP A 606 -32.15 0.01 -16.75
CA ASP A 606 -31.07 0.24 -15.79
C ASP A 606 -29.94 -0.79 -15.96
N LEU A 607 -30.28 -2.07 -16.12
CA LEU A 607 -29.29 -3.12 -16.32
C LEU A 607 -28.47 -2.87 -17.59
N VAL A 608 -29.13 -2.54 -18.70
CA VAL A 608 -28.44 -2.23 -19.97
C VAL A 608 -27.56 -0.99 -19.83
N ALA A 609 -28.07 0.07 -19.20
CA ALA A 609 -27.32 1.30 -18.98
C ALA A 609 -26.07 1.06 -18.12
N PHE A 610 -26.22 0.34 -17.01
CA PHE A 610 -25.11 0.01 -16.12
C PHE A 610 -24.03 -0.80 -16.85
N PHE A 611 -24.41 -1.86 -17.57
CA PHE A 611 -23.46 -2.68 -18.31
C PHE A 611 -22.79 -1.90 -19.46
N THR A 612 -23.48 -0.94 -20.08
CA THR A 612 -22.90 -0.06 -21.10
C THR A 612 -21.81 0.83 -20.49
N GLY A 613 -22.11 1.51 -19.38
CA GLY A 613 -21.12 2.33 -18.66
C GLY A 613 -19.94 1.51 -18.11
N ALA A 614 -20.21 0.29 -17.62
CA ALA A 614 -19.18 -0.64 -17.19
C ALA A 614 -18.29 -1.09 -18.36
N LEU A 615 -18.87 -1.45 -19.52
CA LEU A 615 -18.15 -1.87 -20.72
C LEU A 615 -17.18 -0.79 -21.22
N ASP A 616 -17.65 0.45 -21.34
CA ASP A 616 -16.80 1.57 -21.77
C ASP A 616 -15.67 1.85 -20.77
N THR A 617 -15.92 1.57 -19.50
CA THR A 617 -14.89 1.69 -18.47
C THR A 617 -13.90 0.54 -18.53
N TRP A 618 -14.34 -0.70 -18.70
CA TRP A 618 -13.45 -1.83 -18.96
C TRP A 618 -12.53 -1.57 -20.15
N ARG A 619 -13.06 -1.08 -21.28
CA ARG A 619 -12.24 -0.72 -22.47
C ARG A 619 -11.13 0.26 -22.13
N ARG A 620 -11.42 1.31 -21.35
CA ARG A 620 -10.42 2.30 -20.93
C ARG A 620 -9.36 1.69 -20.01
N PHE A 621 -9.78 0.92 -19.01
CA PHE A 621 -8.90 0.35 -17.98
C PHE A 621 -8.21 -0.96 -18.39
N THR A 622 -8.52 -1.54 -19.56
CA THR A 622 -7.80 -2.69 -20.13
C THR A 622 -7.01 -2.33 -21.39
N SER A 623 -6.81 -1.04 -21.67
CA SER A 623 -6.07 -0.55 -22.83
C SER A 623 -4.61 -1.05 -22.89
N GLU A 624 -4.01 -1.36 -21.74
CA GLU A 624 -2.68 -1.99 -21.65
C GLU A 624 -2.60 -3.40 -22.28
N PHE A 625 -3.75 -4.05 -22.52
CA PHE A 625 -3.87 -5.36 -23.19
C PHE A 625 -4.39 -5.26 -24.62
N ALA A 626 -4.50 -4.04 -25.17
CA ALA A 626 -4.98 -3.84 -26.53
C ALA A 626 -4.00 -4.44 -27.56
N SER A 627 -4.49 -4.64 -28.79
CA SER A 627 -3.65 -5.15 -29.86
C SER A 627 -2.51 -4.19 -30.20
N GLY A 628 -1.29 -4.70 -30.35
CA GLY A 628 -0.07 -3.90 -30.52
C GLY A 628 0.50 -3.34 -29.21
N SER A 629 -0.04 -3.71 -28.05
CA SER A 629 0.55 -3.37 -26.75
C SER A 629 1.84 -4.15 -26.48
N ILE A 630 2.70 -3.60 -25.62
CA ILE A 630 3.93 -4.28 -25.16
C ILE A 630 3.58 -5.66 -24.60
N ILE A 631 2.49 -5.79 -23.83
CA ILE A 631 2.06 -7.04 -23.20
C ILE A 631 1.72 -8.11 -24.24
N GLU A 632 1.04 -7.77 -25.33
CA GLU A 632 0.71 -8.72 -26.39
C GLU A 632 1.95 -9.17 -27.17
N SER A 633 2.94 -8.27 -27.36
CA SER A 633 4.19 -8.60 -28.06
C SER A 633 5.18 -9.42 -27.24
N LEU A 634 4.96 -9.62 -25.93
CA LEU A 634 5.89 -10.37 -25.09
C LEU A 634 5.96 -11.84 -25.49
N THR A 635 7.18 -12.36 -25.57
CA THR A 635 7.38 -13.81 -25.64
C THR A 635 6.98 -14.47 -24.32
N ALA A 636 6.73 -15.79 -24.34
CA ALA A 636 6.42 -16.54 -23.13
C ALA A 636 7.53 -16.41 -22.06
N GLU A 637 8.79 -16.36 -22.48
CA GLU A 637 9.93 -16.17 -21.58
C GLU A 637 9.96 -14.75 -20.98
N GLN A 638 9.76 -13.71 -21.79
CA GLN A 638 9.69 -12.34 -21.30
C GLN A 638 8.51 -12.13 -20.35
N CYS A 639 7.35 -12.73 -20.65
CA CYS A 639 6.18 -12.70 -19.80
C CYS A 639 6.42 -13.38 -18.43
N ALA A 640 7.17 -14.49 -18.41
CA ALA A 640 7.58 -15.16 -17.17
C ALA A 640 8.61 -14.34 -16.37
N ARG A 641 9.56 -13.69 -17.05
CA ARG A 641 10.55 -12.80 -16.42
C ARG A 641 9.93 -11.53 -15.84
N ALA A 642 8.99 -10.92 -16.55
CA ALA A 642 8.28 -9.71 -16.16
C ALA A 642 7.02 -9.99 -15.34
N ALA A 643 6.91 -11.17 -14.72
CA ALA A 643 5.73 -11.55 -13.96
C ALA A 643 5.44 -10.53 -12.85
N VAL A 644 4.22 -9.99 -12.86
CA VAL A 644 3.69 -9.07 -11.85
C VAL A 644 2.43 -9.66 -11.24
N ARG A 645 2.16 -9.39 -9.97
CA ARG A 645 0.92 -9.88 -9.35
C ARG A 645 -0.30 -9.21 -9.95
N ALA A 646 -1.42 -9.92 -9.99
CA ALA A 646 -2.67 -9.38 -10.49
C ALA A 646 -3.40 -8.44 -9.51
N THR A 647 -3.17 -8.60 -8.19
CA THR A 647 -3.81 -7.81 -7.13
C THR A 647 -2.79 -7.09 -6.25
N ASN A 648 -3.22 -5.97 -5.68
CA ASN A 648 -2.43 -5.17 -4.75
C ASN A 648 -2.65 -5.56 -3.27
N ASP A 649 -3.30 -6.69 -3.01
CA ASP A 649 -3.71 -7.13 -1.67
C ASP A 649 -2.55 -7.15 -0.68
N HIS A 650 -1.32 -7.47 -1.12
CA HIS A 650 -0.14 -7.52 -0.25
C HIS A 650 0.29 -6.15 0.27
N ASN A 651 0.24 -5.10 -0.55
CA ASN A 651 0.56 -3.75 -0.11
C ASN A 651 -0.52 -3.21 0.82
N GLU A 652 -1.79 -3.31 0.41
CA GLU A 652 -2.93 -2.86 1.21
C GLU A 652 -2.98 -3.58 2.56
N SER A 653 -2.73 -4.89 2.58
CA SER A 653 -2.65 -5.68 3.81
C SER A 653 -1.48 -5.22 4.70
N ASN A 654 -0.31 -4.92 4.14
CA ASN A 654 0.83 -4.42 4.92
C ASN A 654 0.54 -3.03 5.53
N LEU A 655 -0.14 -2.15 4.79
CA LEU A 655 -0.57 -0.83 5.27
C LEU A 655 -1.69 -0.95 6.32
N GLY A 656 -2.66 -1.85 6.12
CA GLY A 656 -3.69 -2.17 7.09
C GLY A 656 -3.09 -2.73 8.39
N ALA A 657 -2.12 -3.63 8.28
CA ALA A 657 -1.38 -4.19 9.40
C ALA A 657 -0.62 -3.11 10.18
N LEU A 658 -0.04 -2.11 9.49
CA LEU A 658 0.59 -0.96 10.15
C LEU A 658 -0.41 -0.23 11.04
N ARG A 659 -1.61 0.09 10.51
CA ARG A 659 -2.67 0.78 11.26
C ARG A 659 -3.06 0.00 12.52
N VAL A 660 -3.32 -1.31 12.39
CA VAL A 660 -3.67 -2.18 13.52
C VAL A 660 -2.53 -2.26 14.55
N ARG A 661 -1.27 -2.40 14.10
CA ARG A 661 -0.12 -2.45 15.01
C ARG A 661 0.11 -1.12 15.72
N LYS A 662 -0.12 0.02 15.06
CA LYS A 662 -0.05 1.35 15.69
C LYS A 662 -1.15 1.55 16.73
N ARG A 663 -2.35 0.97 16.58
CA ARG A 663 -3.38 0.96 17.63
C ARG A 663 -2.92 0.15 18.86
N LYS A 664 -2.37 -1.05 18.65
CA LYS A 664 -1.89 -1.92 19.75
C LYS A 664 -0.60 -1.42 20.43
N ALA A 665 0.29 -0.77 19.69
CA ALA A 665 1.57 -0.27 20.17
C ALA A 665 1.92 1.09 19.51
N PRO A 666 1.34 2.21 19.99
CA PRO A 666 1.50 3.53 19.37
C PRO A 666 2.96 4.00 19.29
N ASN A 667 3.76 3.69 20.31
CA ASN A 667 5.17 4.08 20.41
C ASN A 667 6.12 3.18 19.60
N LYS A 668 5.61 2.21 18.84
CA LYS A 668 6.45 1.35 18.00
C LYS A 668 7.07 2.18 16.87
N SER A 669 8.39 2.16 16.76
CA SER A 669 9.11 2.84 15.68
C SER A 669 8.90 2.11 14.35
N GLU A 670 9.01 2.85 13.25
CA GLU A 670 8.97 2.30 11.88
C GLU A 670 10.03 1.21 11.67
N LEU A 671 11.28 1.46 12.08
CA LEU A 671 12.34 0.45 12.01
C LEU A 671 11.98 -0.85 12.74
N THR A 672 11.37 -0.76 13.92
CA THR A 672 10.96 -1.97 14.67
C THR A 672 9.79 -2.65 13.97
N TYR A 673 8.83 -1.89 13.43
CA TYR A 673 7.74 -2.45 12.65
C TYR A 673 8.27 -3.22 11.44
N ASN A 674 9.13 -2.59 10.63
CA ASN A 674 9.75 -3.20 9.44
C ASN A 674 10.61 -4.40 9.81
N ALA A 675 11.38 -4.33 10.89
CA ALA A 675 12.16 -5.47 11.38
C ALA A 675 11.30 -6.69 11.69
N GLU A 676 10.11 -6.50 12.27
CA GLU A 676 9.20 -7.60 12.59
C GLU A 676 8.48 -8.12 11.34
N THR A 677 7.99 -7.21 10.48
CA THR A 677 7.14 -7.56 9.34
C THR A 677 7.92 -8.12 8.18
N MET A 678 9.08 -7.53 7.84
CA MET A 678 9.97 -8.04 6.80
C MET A 678 10.54 -9.40 7.19
N PHE A 679 10.97 -9.56 8.45
CA PHE A 679 11.52 -10.84 8.92
C PHE A 679 10.50 -11.97 8.84
N ALA A 680 9.24 -11.69 9.22
CA ALA A 680 8.16 -12.66 9.14
C ALA A 680 7.72 -12.94 7.70
N ALA A 681 7.41 -11.89 6.92
CA ALA A 681 6.87 -12.01 5.57
C ALA A 681 7.87 -12.67 4.61
N ASN A 682 9.15 -12.30 4.71
CA ASN A 682 10.20 -12.82 3.83
C ASN A 682 10.73 -14.17 4.31
N LYS A 683 10.23 -14.73 5.43
CA LYS A 683 10.76 -15.96 6.06
C LYS A 683 12.28 -15.88 6.28
N THR A 684 12.78 -14.71 6.68
CA THR A 684 14.22 -14.42 6.84
C THR A 684 14.92 -15.35 7.83
N SER A 685 14.18 -16.03 8.73
CA SER A 685 14.74 -17.08 9.58
C SER A 685 15.42 -18.20 8.79
N ILE A 686 14.89 -18.57 7.62
CA ILE A 686 15.49 -19.59 6.74
C ILE A 686 16.84 -19.11 6.21
N PHE A 687 16.88 -17.86 5.70
CA PHE A 687 18.10 -17.23 5.23
C PHE A 687 19.14 -17.10 6.35
N VAL A 688 18.73 -16.67 7.55
CA VAL A 688 19.62 -16.57 8.72
C VAL A 688 20.25 -17.92 9.04
N ARG A 689 19.45 -18.99 9.12
CA ARG A 689 19.98 -20.34 9.43
C ARG A 689 20.96 -20.84 8.37
N LYS A 690 20.71 -20.55 7.09
CA LYS A 690 21.52 -21.04 5.97
C LYS A 690 22.81 -20.24 5.74
N HIS A 691 22.74 -18.91 5.76
CA HIS A 691 23.84 -18.03 5.31
C HIS A 691 24.52 -17.24 6.46
N ILE A 692 23.79 -16.97 7.55
CA ILE A 692 24.29 -16.14 8.65
C ILE A 692 24.82 -17.01 9.79
N SER A 693 24.05 -18.00 10.24
CA SER A 693 24.42 -18.87 11.37
C SER A 693 25.59 -19.80 11.04
N THR A 694 25.85 -20.04 9.75
CA THR A 694 26.99 -20.82 9.25
C THR A 694 28.31 -20.02 9.25
N HIS A 695 28.24 -18.68 9.16
CA HIS A 695 29.41 -17.81 9.07
C HIS A 695 29.44 -16.79 10.23
N PRO A 696 30.29 -16.97 11.25
CA PRO A 696 30.34 -16.09 12.42
C PRO A 696 30.57 -14.60 12.10
N GLY A 697 31.24 -14.29 10.98
CA GLY A 697 31.46 -12.92 10.49
C GLY A 697 30.15 -12.17 10.18
N ASN A 698 29.21 -12.83 9.49
CA ASN A 698 27.90 -12.26 9.14
C ASN A 698 27.07 -11.97 10.40
N ALA A 699 27.07 -12.90 11.36
CA ALA A 699 26.38 -12.71 12.63
C ALA A 699 26.98 -11.53 13.44
N LEU A 700 28.31 -11.36 13.42
CA LEU A 700 28.96 -10.22 14.07
C LEU A 700 28.62 -8.89 13.38
N TYR A 701 28.62 -8.87 12.04
CA TYR A 701 28.26 -7.71 11.24
C TYR A 701 26.85 -7.21 11.57
N ILE A 702 25.86 -8.11 11.51
CA ILE A 702 24.46 -7.79 11.80
C ILE A 702 24.30 -7.23 13.22
N ARG A 703 25.00 -7.81 14.21
CA ARG A 703 24.98 -7.30 15.59
C ARG A 703 25.61 -5.90 15.70
N LYS A 704 26.72 -5.64 15.02
CA LYS A 704 27.38 -4.32 15.03
C LYS A 704 26.48 -3.26 14.38
N LEU A 705 25.96 -3.54 13.19
CA LEU A 705 25.12 -2.62 12.46
C LEU A 705 23.78 -2.38 13.18
N GLY A 706 23.15 -3.43 13.71
CA GLY A 706 21.94 -3.30 14.52
C GLY A 706 22.11 -2.39 15.75
N ARG A 707 23.30 -2.40 16.40
CA ARG A 707 23.63 -1.46 17.47
C ARG A 707 23.85 -0.04 16.95
N LYS A 708 24.52 0.13 15.81
CA LYS A 708 24.71 1.45 15.18
C LYS A 708 23.35 2.08 14.83
N LEU A 709 22.41 1.30 14.31
CA LEU A 709 21.05 1.74 14.01
C LEU A 709 20.23 2.09 15.27
N ASP A 710 20.43 1.37 16.38
CA ASP A 710 19.81 1.72 17.68
C ASP A 710 20.32 3.08 18.19
N GLY A 711 21.63 3.35 18.05
CA GLY A 711 22.27 4.58 18.51
C GLY A 711 22.17 5.78 17.58
N SER A 712 21.82 5.60 16.30
CA SER A 712 21.86 6.68 15.29
C SER A 712 20.75 7.72 15.40
N GLY A 713 19.68 7.43 16.16
CA GLY A 713 18.53 8.32 16.25
C GLY A 713 17.78 8.52 14.93
N LEU A 714 17.89 7.58 13.98
CA LEU A 714 17.24 7.59 12.65
C LEU A 714 15.77 8.03 12.70
N GLY A 715 15.01 7.52 13.66
CA GLY A 715 13.60 7.89 13.81
C GLY A 715 13.39 9.38 14.13
N LYS A 716 14.29 10.02 14.89
CA LYS A 716 14.25 11.47 15.15
C LYS A 716 14.61 12.25 13.88
N GLN A 717 15.64 11.82 13.17
CA GLN A 717 16.07 12.45 11.91
C GLN A 717 14.95 12.41 10.86
N LYS A 718 14.31 11.25 10.64
CA LYS A 718 13.15 11.13 9.74
C LYS A 718 12.01 12.07 10.13
N ARG A 719 11.65 12.15 11.42
CA ARG A 719 10.62 13.11 11.90
C ARG A 719 10.99 14.57 11.65
N CYS A 720 12.26 14.94 11.84
CA CYS A 720 12.74 16.29 11.52
C CYS A 720 12.59 16.59 10.02
N ARG A 721 13.01 15.67 9.13
CA ARG A 721 12.84 15.82 7.67
C ARG A 721 11.37 16.01 7.28
N LEU A 722 10.46 15.21 7.85
CA LEU A 722 9.01 15.34 7.62
C LEU A 722 8.48 16.71 8.05
N MET A 723 8.92 17.23 9.20
CA MET A 723 8.49 18.54 9.69
C MET A 723 9.02 19.69 8.84
N VAL A 724 10.28 19.65 8.40
CA VAL A 724 10.84 20.64 7.47
C VAL A 724 10.04 20.66 6.17
N ALA A 725 9.76 19.49 5.59
CA ALA A 725 8.94 19.40 4.37
C ALA A 725 7.49 19.91 4.58
N LYS A 726 6.92 19.73 5.78
CA LYS A 726 5.61 20.32 6.13
C LYS A 726 5.69 21.84 6.27
N GLN A 727 6.72 22.38 6.92
CA GLN A 727 6.93 23.81 7.07
C GLN A 727 7.07 24.50 5.70
N ASN A 728 7.86 23.92 4.79
CA ASN A 728 8.02 24.44 3.43
C ASN A 728 6.68 24.45 2.68
N ARG A 729 5.87 23.39 2.80
CA ARG A 729 4.52 23.35 2.20
C ARG A 729 3.59 24.41 2.79
N VAL A 730 3.64 24.65 4.09
CA VAL A 730 2.86 25.72 4.74
C VAL A 730 3.31 27.09 4.23
N HIS A 731 4.62 27.32 4.08
CA HIS A 731 5.16 28.57 3.54
C HIS A 731 4.63 28.85 2.13
N VAL A 732 4.79 27.90 1.21
CA VAL A 732 4.30 28.02 -0.17
C VAL A 732 2.78 28.22 -0.23
N ARG A 733 2.01 27.56 0.64
CA ARG A 733 0.55 27.76 0.72
C ARG A 733 0.18 29.15 1.22
N ARG A 734 0.94 29.70 2.19
CA ARG A 734 0.74 31.07 2.67
C ARG A 734 1.06 32.07 1.57
N GLU A 735 2.19 31.94 0.88
CA GLU A 735 2.53 32.80 -0.27
C GLU A 735 1.45 32.76 -1.36
N LYS A 736 0.97 31.57 -1.73
CA LYS A 736 -0.13 31.43 -2.70
C LYS A 736 -1.43 32.07 -2.21
N ARG A 737 -1.74 31.96 -0.91
CA ARG A 737 -2.91 32.61 -0.32
C ARG A 737 -2.78 34.12 -0.33
N ASP A 738 -1.61 34.64 -0.01
CA ASP A 738 -1.33 36.08 0.03
C ASP A 738 -1.37 36.67 -1.40
N ILE A 739 -0.84 35.95 -2.39
CA ILE A 739 -0.99 36.30 -3.82
C ILE A 739 -2.47 36.30 -4.23
N ARG A 740 -3.24 35.26 -3.86
CA ARG A 740 -4.68 35.19 -4.18
C ARG A 740 -5.47 36.32 -3.52
N ALA A 741 -5.18 36.61 -2.24
CA ALA A 741 -5.78 37.71 -1.51
C ALA A 741 -5.44 39.05 -2.16
N ALA A 742 -4.18 39.28 -2.55
CA ALA A 742 -3.77 40.49 -3.26
C ALA A 742 -4.45 40.63 -4.63
N VAL A 743 -4.64 39.54 -5.38
CA VAL A 743 -5.39 39.54 -6.65
C VAL A 743 -6.87 39.83 -6.40
N GLN A 744 -7.47 39.25 -5.37
CA GLN A 744 -8.86 39.49 -5.01
C GLN A 744 -9.09 40.92 -4.52
N GLU A 745 -8.17 41.47 -3.73
CA GLU A 745 -8.21 42.86 -3.27
C GLU A 745 -8.05 43.83 -4.44
N LYS A 746 -7.12 43.58 -5.37
CA LYS A 746 -7.02 44.35 -6.63
C LYS A 746 -8.31 44.29 -7.45
N LYS A 747 -8.94 43.12 -7.54
CA LYS A 747 -10.24 42.97 -8.23
C LYS A 747 -11.35 43.73 -7.50
N LYS A 748 -11.38 43.70 -6.17
CA LYS A 748 -12.36 44.41 -5.35
C LYS A 748 -12.19 45.92 -5.47
N ALA A 749 -10.97 46.43 -5.34
CA ALA A 749 -10.64 47.85 -5.53
C ALA A 749 -10.99 48.32 -6.95
N LEU A 750 -10.77 47.49 -7.98
CA LEU A 750 -11.19 47.80 -9.35
C LEU A 750 -12.71 47.91 -9.46
N ILE A 751 -13.48 47.03 -8.84
CA ILE A 751 -14.95 47.08 -8.86
C ILE A 751 -15.48 48.28 -8.05
N ASP A 752 -14.89 48.57 -6.89
CA ASP A 752 -15.29 49.69 -6.04
C ASP A 752 -14.98 51.06 -6.68
N GLY A 753 -13.98 51.13 -7.56
CA GLY A 753 -13.63 52.35 -8.30
C GLY A 753 -14.43 52.58 -9.60
N VAL A 754 -15.35 51.69 -9.97
CA VAL A 754 -16.18 51.83 -11.19
C VAL A 754 -17.38 52.72 -10.90
N ALA A 755 -17.52 53.81 -11.66
CA ALA A 755 -18.77 54.57 -11.72
C ALA A 755 -19.80 53.81 -12.58
N PRO A 756 -20.92 53.33 -12.00
CA PRO A 756 -21.87 52.48 -12.72
C PRO A 756 -22.60 53.28 -13.81
N ILE A 757 -22.71 52.71 -15.01
CA ILE A 757 -23.50 53.28 -16.11
C ILE A 757 -24.81 52.50 -16.21
N LEU A 758 -25.89 53.10 -15.72
CA LEU A 758 -27.23 52.47 -15.65
C LEU A 758 -28.03 52.61 -16.94
N ASP A 759 -27.53 53.37 -17.92
CA ASP A 759 -28.19 53.59 -19.20
C ASP A 759 -27.84 52.45 -20.17
N ALA A 760 -28.84 51.65 -20.54
CA ALA A 760 -28.69 50.56 -21.48
C ALA A 760 -28.45 51.06 -22.92
N ASP A 761 -28.99 52.22 -23.29
CA ASP A 761 -28.88 52.78 -24.63
C ASP A 761 -27.47 53.31 -24.90
N TYR A 762 -26.79 53.82 -23.87
CA TYR A 762 -25.35 54.14 -23.94
C TYR A 762 -24.52 52.95 -24.45
N TRP A 763 -24.75 51.75 -23.94
CA TRP A 763 -23.98 50.55 -24.34
C TRP A 763 -24.39 49.99 -25.70
N ARG A 764 -25.60 50.32 -26.18
CA ARG A 764 -26.07 49.97 -27.54
C ARG A 764 -25.43 50.87 -28.60
N ASP A 765 -25.20 52.14 -28.27
CA ASP A 765 -24.74 53.16 -29.22
C ASP A 765 -23.23 53.49 -29.14
N VAL A 766 -22.52 52.96 -28.15
CA VAL A 766 -21.09 53.25 -27.97
C VAL A 766 -20.23 52.72 -29.13
N ASP A 767 -19.27 53.53 -29.59
CA ASP A 767 -18.31 53.10 -30.62
C ASP A 767 -17.49 51.91 -30.11
N ARG A 768 -17.67 50.76 -30.76
CA ARG A 768 -16.98 49.52 -30.40
C ARG A 768 -15.46 49.62 -30.53
N ARG A 769 -14.89 50.64 -31.19
CA ARG A 769 -13.44 50.84 -31.28
C ARG A 769 -12.83 51.52 -30.05
N THR A 770 -13.62 52.24 -29.26
CA THR A 770 -13.13 53.03 -28.11
C THR A 770 -13.19 52.26 -26.78
N ILE A 771 -14.07 51.26 -26.68
CA ILE A 771 -14.22 50.41 -25.49
C ILE A 771 -13.36 49.14 -25.56
N THR A 772 -12.93 48.63 -24.40
CA THR A 772 -12.17 47.36 -24.29
C THR A 772 -12.78 46.47 -23.22
N VAL A 773 -12.71 45.16 -23.43
CA VAL A 773 -13.36 44.15 -22.56
C VAL A 773 -12.88 44.27 -21.12
N GLU A 774 -11.58 44.42 -20.89
CA GLU A 774 -11.03 44.42 -19.53
C GLU A 774 -11.15 45.75 -18.78
N LYS A 775 -11.13 46.88 -19.50
CA LYS A 775 -11.20 48.20 -18.83
C LYS A 775 -12.61 48.73 -18.67
N HIS A 776 -13.54 48.35 -19.54
CA HIS A 776 -14.86 48.98 -19.61
C HIS A 776 -16.02 47.99 -19.39
N ILE A 777 -16.02 46.85 -20.10
CA ILE A 777 -17.17 45.93 -20.09
C ILE A 777 -17.18 45.05 -18.82
N LYS A 778 -16.07 44.36 -18.52
CA LYS A 778 -15.99 43.45 -17.37
C LYS A 778 -16.14 44.15 -16.01
N PRO A 779 -15.52 45.32 -15.75
CA PRO A 779 -15.69 46.01 -14.47
C PRO A 779 -17.15 46.41 -14.19
N GLN A 780 -17.86 46.91 -15.21
CA GLN A 780 -19.29 47.24 -15.12
C GLN A 780 -20.13 45.99 -14.89
N LEU A 781 -19.86 44.91 -15.63
CA LEU A 781 -20.58 43.66 -15.47
C LEU A 781 -20.40 43.06 -14.06
N TYR A 782 -19.18 43.09 -13.52
CA TYR A 782 -18.93 42.62 -12.15
C TYR A 782 -19.60 43.50 -11.10
N TRP A 783 -19.71 44.81 -11.33
CA TRP A 783 -20.46 45.71 -10.45
C TRP A 783 -21.96 45.37 -10.45
N HIS A 784 -22.58 45.24 -11.63
CA HIS A 784 -24.00 44.89 -11.75
C HIS A 784 -24.33 43.50 -11.22
N GLN A 785 -23.43 42.52 -11.39
CA GLN A 785 -23.58 41.19 -10.79
C GLN A 785 -23.47 41.21 -9.25
N ARG A 786 -22.66 42.12 -8.68
CA ARG A 786 -22.59 42.31 -7.23
C ARG A 786 -23.86 42.95 -6.69
N ALA A 787 -24.42 43.90 -7.43
CA ALA A 787 -25.61 44.65 -7.04
C ALA A 787 -26.92 43.86 -7.23
N SER A 788 -26.97 42.92 -8.20
CA SER A 788 -28.09 42.00 -8.42
C SER A 788 -27.62 40.55 -8.49
N PRO A 789 -27.54 39.83 -7.35
CA PRO A 789 -27.04 38.45 -7.28
C PRO A 789 -27.85 37.41 -8.08
N ALA A 790 -29.10 37.73 -8.43
CA ALA A 790 -30.00 36.89 -9.21
C ALA A 790 -29.68 36.89 -10.73
N ALA A 791 -28.88 37.83 -11.22
CA ALA A 791 -28.46 37.96 -12.62
C ALA A 791 -27.06 37.37 -12.88
N LYS A 792 -26.72 36.23 -12.28
CA LYS A 792 -25.43 35.56 -12.51
C LYS A 792 -25.38 34.97 -13.92
N VAL A 793 -24.75 35.70 -14.85
CA VAL A 793 -24.44 35.23 -16.20
C VAL A 793 -22.94 34.97 -16.35
N THR A 794 -22.57 33.90 -17.04
CA THR A 794 -21.18 33.45 -17.23
C THR A 794 -20.38 34.49 -18.02
N VAL A 795 -19.32 35.06 -17.42
CA VAL A 795 -18.47 36.11 -18.03
C VAL A 795 -17.41 35.49 -18.94
N THR A 796 -17.84 34.78 -19.98
CA THR A 796 -16.94 34.12 -20.94
C THR A 796 -17.47 34.29 -22.35
N GLY A 797 -16.68 34.91 -23.24
CA GLY A 797 -17.09 35.07 -24.64
C GLY A 797 -16.36 36.18 -25.37
N LYS A 798 -16.68 36.33 -26.66
CA LYS A 798 -16.22 37.44 -27.51
C LYS A 798 -16.85 38.74 -27.02
N LYS A 799 -16.22 39.87 -27.37
CA LYS A 799 -16.60 41.22 -26.92
C LYS A 799 -18.09 41.55 -27.10
N ASP A 800 -18.67 41.17 -28.23
CA ASP A 800 -20.09 41.47 -28.54
C ASP A 800 -21.05 40.71 -27.62
N HIS A 801 -20.76 39.44 -27.32
CA HIS A 801 -21.55 38.65 -26.39
C HIS A 801 -21.51 39.22 -24.96
N LEU A 802 -20.35 39.72 -24.53
CA LEU A 802 -20.21 40.33 -23.20
C LEU A 802 -20.93 41.69 -23.09
N LEU A 803 -21.12 42.41 -24.20
CA LEU A 803 -21.92 43.63 -24.25
C LEU A 803 -23.42 43.32 -24.13
N GLU A 804 -23.91 42.31 -24.84
CA GLU A 804 -25.31 41.85 -24.71
C GLU A 804 -25.62 41.41 -23.28
N VAL A 805 -24.72 40.63 -22.67
CA VAL A 805 -24.85 40.18 -21.28
C VAL A 805 -24.82 41.36 -20.30
N LEU A 806 -24.02 42.40 -20.56
CA LEU A 806 -24.00 43.62 -19.75
C LEU A 806 -25.31 44.41 -19.87
N ILE A 807 -25.84 44.57 -21.09
CA ILE A 807 -27.12 45.25 -21.33
C ILE A 807 -28.25 44.53 -20.60
N SER A 808 -28.34 43.20 -20.71
CA SER A 808 -29.35 42.42 -19.99
C SER A 808 -29.22 42.51 -18.46
N ALA A 809 -27.98 42.58 -17.95
CA ALA A 809 -27.74 42.77 -16.51
C ALA A 809 -28.16 44.17 -16.02
N ILE A 810 -27.97 45.21 -16.84
CA ILE A 810 -28.41 46.59 -16.55
C ILE A 810 -29.93 46.68 -16.58
N GLU A 811 -30.58 46.12 -17.62
CA GLU A 811 -32.04 46.08 -17.75
C GLU A 811 -32.68 45.36 -16.55
N TYR A 812 -32.12 44.23 -16.14
CA TYR A 812 -32.57 43.51 -14.95
C TYR A 812 -32.42 44.33 -13.67
N TYR A 813 -31.26 44.98 -13.47
CA TYR A 813 -30.99 45.84 -12.32
C TYR A 813 -31.98 47.02 -12.24
N ASN A 814 -32.26 47.67 -13.37
CA ASN A 814 -33.19 48.80 -13.45
C ASN A 814 -34.63 48.37 -13.15
N LEU A 815 -35.07 47.23 -13.69
CA LEU A 815 -36.43 46.70 -13.48
C LEU A 815 -36.73 46.41 -11.99
N HIS A 816 -35.73 45.94 -11.24
CA HIS A 816 -35.90 45.52 -9.84
C HIS A 816 -35.66 46.65 -8.82
N ASN A 817 -34.94 47.71 -9.19
CA ASN A 817 -34.75 48.88 -8.32
C ASN A 817 -35.79 49.99 -8.52
N SER A 818 -36.55 49.99 -9.63
CA SER A 818 -37.67 50.92 -9.80
C SER A 818 -38.88 50.61 -8.89
N THR A 819 -38.91 49.43 -8.26
CA THR A 819 -40.01 48.99 -7.37
C THR A 819 -39.87 49.39 -5.89
N GLU A 820 -38.76 50.00 -5.46
CA GLU A 820 -38.56 50.42 -4.06
C GLU A 820 -38.92 51.89 -3.74
N CYS A 821 -39.40 52.68 -4.72
CA CYS A 821 -39.74 54.10 -4.50
C CYS A 821 -41.17 54.40 -4.04
N ASP A 822 -42.01 53.39 -3.76
CA ASP A 822 -43.36 53.59 -3.22
C ASP A 822 -43.53 52.78 -1.91
N ASN A 823 -42.98 53.30 -0.82
CA ASN A 823 -43.55 53.17 0.53
C ASN A 823 -42.86 54.15 1.49
N SER A 824 -43.49 55.31 1.64
CA SER A 824 -43.26 56.25 2.73
C SER A 824 -44.00 55.79 4.00
N ILE A 825 -43.47 56.15 5.20
CA ILE A 825 -44.07 56.23 6.57
C ILE A 825 -43.02 55.76 7.64
N PRO A 826 -42.89 56.38 8.85
CA PRO A 826 -41.83 57.35 9.13
C PRO A 826 -41.00 57.04 10.40
N LEU A 827 -40.01 57.92 10.64
CA LEU A 827 -39.20 58.17 11.84
C LEU A 827 -39.68 57.59 13.19
N LEU A 828 -38.77 56.88 13.88
CA LEU A 828 -38.68 56.83 15.33
C LEU A 828 -37.19 56.86 15.75
N GLU A 829 -36.85 57.88 16.55
CA GLU A 829 -35.51 58.18 17.06
C GLU A 829 -35.02 57.19 18.14
N PRO A 830 -33.69 57.13 18.40
CA PRO A 830 -33.04 56.15 19.26
C PRO A 830 -32.92 56.63 20.72
N THR A 831 -33.00 55.71 21.68
CA THR A 831 -32.52 55.97 23.06
C THR A 831 -31.42 55.00 23.44
N HIS A 832 -30.22 55.56 23.64
CA HIS A 832 -29.09 54.93 24.29
C HIS A 832 -29.29 54.91 25.81
N SER A 833 -28.91 53.81 26.48
CA SER A 833 -28.13 53.89 27.73
C SER A 833 -27.39 52.58 28.01
N LEU A 834 -26.13 52.75 28.40
CA LEU A 834 -25.10 51.75 28.71
C LEU A 834 -25.08 51.41 30.21
N SER A 835 -24.39 50.31 30.53
CA SER A 835 -23.64 50.05 31.79
C SER A 835 -24.44 49.43 32.96
N THR A 836 -24.03 48.42 33.75
CA THR A 836 -22.79 47.63 33.91
C THR A 836 -23.01 46.55 35.02
N THR A 837 -22.67 45.28 34.74
CA THR A 837 -21.97 44.25 35.61
C THR A 837 -22.54 43.80 36.99
N PRO A 838 -22.00 42.74 37.66
CA PRO A 838 -21.59 41.38 37.22
C PRO A 838 -22.08 40.28 38.21
N VAL A 839 -22.34 39.03 37.78
CA VAL A 839 -22.42 37.88 38.73
C VAL A 839 -21.82 36.61 38.11
N THR A 840 -20.69 36.24 38.72
CA THR A 840 -20.05 34.92 38.93
C THR A 840 -20.58 33.67 38.22
N ALA A 841 -19.64 33.09 37.46
CA ALA A 841 -19.43 31.71 37.06
C ALA A 841 -20.12 30.59 37.88
N THR A 842 -20.79 29.70 37.15
CA THR A 842 -20.77 28.25 37.41
C THR A 842 -20.50 27.55 36.08
N VAL A 843 -19.32 26.94 35.99
CA VAL A 843 -18.88 26.14 34.84
C VAL A 843 -19.56 24.78 34.94
N HIS A 844 -20.56 24.53 34.10
CA HIS A 844 -20.97 23.17 33.75
C HIS A 844 -20.35 22.80 32.41
N ASP A 845 -19.41 21.87 32.50
CA ASP A 845 -18.71 21.21 31.42
C ASP A 845 -19.72 20.38 30.59
N ASN A 846 -20.15 20.94 29.46
CA ASN A 846 -20.87 20.25 28.39
C ASN A 846 -20.03 20.39 27.10
N THR A 847 -18.89 19.72 27.09
CA THR A 847 -18.09 19.49 25.89
C THR A 847 -18.63 18.26 25.14
N THR A 848 -19.72 18.44 24.41
CA THR A 848 -19.99 17.60 23.24
C THR A 848 -19.28 18.23 22.05
N ASP A 849 -18.06 17.76 21.79
CA ASP A 849 -17.29 18.05 20.58
C ASP A 849 -18.13 17.71 19.34
N THR A 850 -18.79 18.72 18.78
CA THR A 850 -19.39 18.70 17.44
C THR A 850 -18.38 19.23 16.43
N ASP A 851 -17.25 18.55 16.30
CA ASP A 851 -16.34 18.72 15.17
C ASP A 851 -16.68 17.66 14.12
N SER A 852 -17.73 17.94 13.34
CA SER A 852 -18.00 17.25 12.07
C SER A 852 -17.94 18.25 10.92
N GLU A 853 -16.88 19.05 10.85
CA GLU A 853 -16.41 19.63 9.59
C GLU A 853 -15.48 18.60 8.94
N TYR A 854 -16.09 17.63 8.25
CA TYR A 854 -15.41 16.92 7.17
C TYR A 854 -15.83 17.60 5.88
N ASP A 855 -14.88 18.27 5.23
CA ASP A 855 -15.01 18.74 3.86
C ASP A 855 -15.46 17.58 2.97
N GLU A 856 -16.75 17.56 2.61
CA GLU A 856 -17.35 16.62 1.65
C GLU A 856 -16.80 16.83 0.22
N GLU A 857 -15.92 17.82 0.00
CA GLU A 857 -15.39 18.20 -1.33
C GLU A 857 -14.17 17.40 -1.83
N GLU A 858 -13.54 16.55 -1.02
CA GLU A 858 -12.42 15.69 -1.50
C GLU A 858 -12.84 14.27 -1.94
N LEU A 859 -14.14 13.95 -1.94
CA LEU A 859 -14.64 12.59 -2.20
C LEU A 859 -14.91 12.24 -3.68
N PHE A 860 -14.78 13.18 -4.62
CA PHE A 860 -15.14 12.93 -6.04
C PHE A 860 -14.25 13.56 -7.12
N HIS A 861 -13.04 14.05 -6.79
CA HIS A 861 -12.08 14.48 -7.81
C HIS A 861 -10.72 13.80 -7.66
N ALA A 862 -10.55 12.67 -8.34
CA ALA A 862 -9.27 12.11 -8.77
C ALA A 862 -9.45 11.47 -10.16
#